data_AF-A0AAJ8DW85-F1
#
_entry.id   AF-A0AAJ8DW85-F1
#
_cell.length_a   1.000
_cell.length_b   1.000
_cell.length_c   1.000
_cell.angle_alpha   90.00
_cell.angle_beta   90.00
_cell.angle_gamma   90.00
#
_symmetry.space_group_name_H-M   'P 1'
#
loop_
_entity.id
_entity.type
_entity.pdbx_description
1 polymer ?
#
loop_
_entity_poly.entity_id
_entity_poly.type
_entity_poly.pdbx_seq_one_letter_code
_entity_poly.pdbx_strand_id
1 'polypeptide(L)'
;MRCLLASAGGLLLRDAGMLLRRRSCSGPLLLLGVAVCLFYQTLMLARNRLRSGPQQPAADVRSRKTSDELLMEETRRFISTLETSQRYTQVQVWSQRPPWCRRAVVLTGRHPVSDTEVQLYQRVLQQMDYEVQMSRYAETSSFLRTNHGVSGWSLLLCLSTSERSCLRRISFSRLQRQQTVNLIPVLIEAFSDAGGGLCHLYTRSHLTGSDLPMRPYSCGSTNQKLEIPQDSRSPVGTPPPGLVATVNVHVLVTSVRPLTSFLHDISVVTTNQEPRGRPTKLRDFLLQQLGPMSSHQALGQVKQVIGEVLQAALTNDKKQTVNRCVLCYQLLTFTLLFSGSITPVIIQVDADLTLSALSDDTFDGQITKDLILEDTLHFLLTTHTHLSSETQMERRQYGGCRGTNSLCLSDDEFLLLLQFQRQMTTPSAFHLLYPSTSSSFSLSSSSSSSSSGPLSVSELLIRISRYYELQRNLSSRHDTQVSTNQESAVSSSQDRAAGKGGCVDPHLRQIYTDPPLPLTPPFSPWVKEYHAEVTFDTVMVRLRPEPVSSACRVHLDEHGGPRMANYPVGLGNSRISILVTDDGEPEPVVMTIYTVHVYRESRPSLPMFGDHVTCSFVQDCGLLVRPGRSCGLQPFIRSQSPLQTCSSGHEPGRWVVPCLSCSDNRTCDWREVAWQPDGCYHPLVDRPLLQDCMTDKKVLFFGDSTNRGMMYFLMERVNSSLEDWGKAHDTLVYRNLNGGRTLVSYSYYPQFWLEKKRRPTFRQALLTLLNRSRPLVNSELTVLVVGGVQWLNTNHLRTVREVLDREKSNISTKRTTTSSPQQSIMGTR
;
A
#
# COMPACT_ATOMS: atom_id res chain seq x y z
N MET A 1 41.23 7.86 -48.31
CA MET A 1 40.88 7.13 -49.55
C MET A 1 39.37 7.28 -49.74
N ARG A 2 38.88 8.18 -50.61
CA ARG A 2 38.43 7.95 -52.02
C ARG A 2 37.67 6.61 -52.18
N CYS A 3 36.52 6.45 -52.83
CA CYS A 3 35.61 7.31 -53.60
C CYS A 3 34.36 6.46 -53.98
N LEU A 4 33.19 7.11 -54.13
CA LEU A 4 32.17 7.02 -55.20
C LEU A 4 31.53 5.70 -55.72
N LEU A 5 30.18 5.77 -55.88
CA LEU A 5 29.29 5.30 -56.99
C LEU A 5 29.21 3.78 -57.28
N ALA A 6 28.23 3.21 -57.99
CA ALA A 6 26.78 3.35 -58.19
C ALA A 6 26.35 2.16 -59.10
N SER A 7 25.07 1.80 -59.04
CA SER A 7 24.27 1.13 -60.09
C SER A 7 24.21 -0.40 -60.22
N ALA A 8 22.95 -0.84 -60.33
CA ALA A 8 22.36 -1.81 -61.26
C ALA A 8 22.66 -3.33 -61.14
N GLY A 9 21.61 -4.07 -60.75
CA GLY A 9 20.85 -4.90 -61.70
C GLY A 9 21.20 -6.39 -61.85
N GLY A 10 20.26 -7.25 -61.41
CA GLY A 10 20.05 -8.63 -61.89
C GLY A 10 20.74 -9.73 -61.07
N LEU A 11 20.22 -10.96 -60.95
CA LEU A 11 19.04 -11.64 -61.49
C LEU A 11 19.09 -13.08 -60.92
N LEU A 12 17.99 -13.68 -60.43
CA LEU A 12 17.72 -15.14 -60.46
C LEU A 12 16.19 -15.34 -60.28
N LEU A 13 15.41 -15.58 -61.34
CA LEU A 13 15.01 -16.90 -61.90
C LEU A 13 14.27 -17.77 -60.86
N ARG A 14 12.97 -18.04 -60.98
CA ARG A 14 12.35 -18.94 -61.98
C ARG A 14 10.82 -18.82 -61.90
N ASP A 15 10.13 -18.63 -63.03
CA ASP A 15 9.30 -19.69 -63.63
C ASP A 15 8.52 -19.18 -64.84
N ALA A 16 8.55 -20.01 -65.89
CA ALA A 16 7.96 -19.80 -67.20
C ALA A 16 6.51 -20.32 -67.22
N GLY A 17 5.64 -19.61 -67.95
CA GLY A 17 4.24 -19.99 -68.14
C GLY A 17 4.00 -20.93 -69.33
N MET A 18 2.74 -21.34 -69.49
CA MET A 18 1.93 -21.26 -70.73
C MET A 18 0.63 -22.09 -70.63
N LEU A 19 -0.49 -21.37 -70.80
CA LEU A 19 -1.68 -21.65 -71.64
C LEU A 19 -2.51 -22.96 -71.57
N LEU A 20 -3.79 -22.76 -71.21
CA LEU A 20 -5.05 -23.19 -71.84
C LEU A 20 -5.34 -24.68 -72.15
N ARG A 21 -6.38 -25.24 -71.50
CA ARG A 21 -7.52 -25.87 -72.22
C ARG A 21 -8.78 -26.12 -71.36
N ARG A 22 -9.93 -25.94 -72.03
CA ARG A 22 -11.34 -26.15 -71.62
C ARG A 22 -11.67 -27.54 -71.03
N ARG A 23 -12.61 -27.59 -70.06
CA ARG A 23 -13.87 -28.39 -70.14
C ARG A 23 -14.87 -28.10 -68.99
N SER A 24 -16.06 -27.66 -69.42
CA SER A 24 -17.46 -27.93 -69.01
C SER A 24 -17.93 -28.26 -67.57
N CYS A 25 -19.07 -27.60 -67.24
CA CYS A 25 -20.12 -27.87 -66.22
C CYS A 25 -19.82 -27.40 -64.78
N SER A 26 -20.75 -26.80 -64.03
CA SER A 26 -22.20 -27.01 -64.00
C SER A 26 -22.97 -25.74 -63.57
N GLY A 27 -24.11 -25.49 -64.24
CA GLY A 27 -25.00 -24.35 -64.01
C GLY A 27 -26.06 -24.42 -62.89
N PRO A 28 -26.09 -25.37 -61.92
CA PRO A 28 -27.18 -25.38 -60.94
C PRO A 28 -26.92 -24.55 -59.67
N LEU A 29 -25.68 -24.10 -59.39
CA LEU A 29 -25.38 -23.35 -58.14
C LEU A 29 -25.64 -21.84 -58.26
N LEU A 30 -25.47 -21.27 -59.45
CA LEU A 30 -25.65 -19.83 -59.67
C LEU A 30 -27.15 -19.47 -59.73
N LEU A 31 -27.99 -20.39 -60.22
CA LEU A 31 -29.45 -20.25 -60.19
C LEU A 31 -30.02 -20.38 -58.76
N LEU A 32 -29.40 -21.19 -57.90
CA LEU A 32 -29.81 -21.29 -56.49
C LEU A 32 -29.52 -20.00 -55.72
N GLY A 33 -28.37 -19.37 -55.98
CA GLY A 33 -28.01 -18.08 -55.38
C GLY A 33 -28.96 -16.94 -55.77
N VAL A 34 -29.38 -16.91 -57.03
CA VAL A 34 -30.34 -15.89 -57.52
C VAL A 34 -31.76 -16.15 -56.97
N ALA A 35 -32.19 -17.41 -56.87
CA ALA A 35 -33.48 -17.75 -56.30
C ALA A 35 -33.59 -17.38 -54.81
N VAL A 36 -32.53 -17.60 -54.02
CA VAL A 36 -32.49 -17.23 -52.59
C VAL A 36 -32.48 -15.71 -52.40
N CYS A 37 -31.79 -14.96 -53.26
CA CYS A 37 -31.83 -13.49 -53.22
C CYS A 37 -33.21 -12.93 -53.58
N LEU A 38 -33.89 -13.50 -54.59
CA LEU A 38 -35.24 -13.07 -54.96
C LEU A 38 -36.27 -13.45 -53.90
N PHE A 39 -36.13 -14.60 -53.25
CA PHE A 39 -37.01 -15.01 -52.14
C PHE A 39 -36.82 -14.13 -50.90
N TYR A 40 -35.60 -13.69 -50.62
CA TYR A 40 -35.32 -12.77 -49.52
C TYR A 40 -35.89 -11.36 -49.78
N GLN A 41 -35.80 -10.87 -51.02
CA GLN A 41 -36.38 -9.58 -51.40
C GLN A 41 -37.91 -9.60 -51.39
N THR A 42 -38.56 -10.69 -51.81
CA THR A 42 -40.03 -10.81 -51.73
C THR A 42 -40.52 -11.00 -50.29
N LEU A 43 -39.76 -11.66 -49.41
CA LEU A 43 -40.10 -11.76 -47.98
C LEU A 43 -39.99 -10.40 -47.26
N MET A 44 -38.98 -9.60 -47.58
CA MET A 44 -38.81 -8.26 -47.00
C MET A 44 -39.86 -7.26 -47.51
N LEU A 45 -40.27 -7.37 -48.77
CA LEU A 45 -41.37 -6.57 -49.33
C LEU A 45 -42.74 -7.01 -48.81
N ALA A 46 -42.96 -8.31 -48.56
CA ALA A 46 -44.19 -8.81 -47.93
C ALA A 46 -44.27 -8.42 -46.45
N ARG A 47 -43.15 -8.43 -45.71
CA ARG A 47 -43.08 -7.98 -44.31
C ARG A 47 -43.34 -6.48 -44.16
N ASN A 48 -42.92 -5.68 -45.14
CA ASN A 48 -43.21 -4.24 -45.18
C ASN A 48 -44.65 -3.92 -45.66
N ARG A 49 -45.29 -4.80 -46.45
CA ARG A 49 -46.71 -4.66 -46.82
C ARG A 49 -47.68 -5.19 -45.75
N LEU A 50 -47.29 -6.16 -44.92
CA LEU A 50 -48.15 -6.69 -43.84
C LEU A 50 -48.24 -5.75 -42.61
N ARG A 51 -47.43 -4.68 -42.57
CA ARG A 51 -47.51 -3.63 -41.54
C ARG A 51 -48.34 -2.41 -41.96
N SER A 52 -48.95 -2.46 -43.15
CA SER A 52 -49.69 -1.35 -43.76
C SER A 52 -51.08 -1.84 -44.19
N GLY A 53 -52.00 -1.93 -43.24
CA GLY A 53 -53.44 -2.17 -43.47
C GLY A 53 -54.29 -1.12 -42.72
N PRO A 54 -55.48 -0.76 -43.21
CA PRO A 54 -56.03 0.59 -43.10
C PRO A 54 -56.84 0.82 -41.81
N GLN A 55 -56.56 1.92 -41.11
CA GLN A 55 -57.51 2.53 -40.17
C GLN A 55 -57.74 3.99 -40.55
N GLN A 56 -58.96 4.26 -40.99
CA GLN A 56 -59.56 5.58 -41.20
C GLN A 56 -59.79 6.32 -39.86
N PRO A 57 -60.07 7.64 -39.88
CA PRO A 57 -59.53 8.60 -38.93
C PRO A 57 -60.35 8.65 -37.64
N ALA A 58 -59.70 8.39 -36.50
CA ALA A 58 -60.20 8.79 -35.21
C ALA A 58 -59.38 10.00 -34.73
N ALA A 59 -60.12 11.05 -34.39
CA ALA A 59 -59.71 12.34 -33.89
C ALA A 59 -58.41 12.36 -33.06
N ASP A 60 -57.54 13.31 -33.43
CA ASP A 60 -56.79 14.20 -32.53
C ASP A 60 -56.39 13.61 -31.15
N VAL A 61 -55.30 12.84 -31.13
CA VAL A 61 -54.49 12.66 -29.91
C VAL A 61 -53.04 12.89 -30.27
N ARG A 62 -52.67 14.17 -30.27
CA ARG A 62 -51.28 14.63 -30.17
C ARG A 62 -50.59 13.82 -29.06
N SER A 63 -49.72 12.89 -29.43
CA SER A 63 -48.84 12.22 -28.47
C SER A 63 -48.02 13.29 -27.77
N ARG A 64 -48.48 13.67 -26.59
CA ARG A 64 -47.86 14.66 -25.73
C ARG A 64 -46.63 13.95 -25.17
N LYS A 65 -45.48 14.11 -25.82
CA LYS A 65 -44.18 13.74 -25.23
C LYS A 65 -44.21 14.24 -23.79
N THR A 66 -43.95 13.34 -22.84
CA THR A 66 -43.90 13.72 -21.43
C THR A 66 -42.83 14.82 -21.27
N SER A 67 -43.04 15.73 -20.33
CA SER A 67 -42.09 16.81 -20.03
C SER A 67 -40.66 16.29 -19.83
N ASP A 68 -40.53 15.08 -19.28
CA ASP A 68 -39.26 14.44 -18.96
C ASP A 68 -38.49 13.97 -20.20
N GLU A 69 -39.16 13.47 -21.25
CA GLU A 69 -38.50 13.07 -22.50
C GLU A 69 -37.95 14.27 -23.28
N LEU A 70 -38.68 15.40 -23.27
CA LEU A 70 -38.23 16.64 -23.89
C LEU A 70 -37.03 17.24 -23.16
N LEU A 71 -37.03 17.18 -21.82
CA LEU A 71 -35.94 17.68 -20.98
C LEU A 71 -34.68 16.82 -21.09
N MET A 72 -34.82 15.50 -21.25
CA MET A 72 -33.68 14.60 -21.53
C MET A 72 -33.04 14.87 -22.89
N GLU A 73 -33.84 15.16 -23.92
CA GLU A 73 -33.31 15.46 -25.26
C GLU A 73 -32.59 16.82 -25.29
N GLU A 74 -33.10 17.81 -24.55
CA GLU A 74 -32.41 19.10 -24.35
C GLU A 74 -31.08 18.92 -23.61
N THR A 75 -31.07 18.09 -22.55
CA THR A 75 -29.86 17.78 -21.77
C THR A 75 -28.83 17.02 -22.62
N ARG A 76 -29.27 16.08 -23.46
CA ARG A 76 -28.40 15.36 -24.40
C ARG A 76 -27.73 16.30 -25.40
N ARG A 77 -28.47 17.25 -25.98
CA ARG A 77 -27.90 18.28 -26.87
C ARG A 77 -26.89 19.16 -26.15
N PHE A 78 -27.17 19.53 -24.90
CA PHE A 78 -26.25 20.31 -24.08
C PHE A 78 -24.94 19.55 -23.83
N ILE A 79 -25.01 18.28 -23.41
CA ILE A 79 -23.83 17.41 -23.22
C ILE A 79 -23.03 17.28 -24.52
N SER A 80 -23.69 17.04 -25.66
CA SER A 80 -23.05 17.00 -26.98
C SER A 80 -22.34 18.32 -27.33
N THR A 81 -22.90 19.47 -26.92
CA THR A 81 -22.29 20.78 -27.12
C THR A 81 -21.05 20.97 -26.24
N LEU A 82 -21.07 20.48 -24.99
CA LEU A 82 -19.89 20.46 -24.11
C LEU A 82 -18.77 19.59 -24.70
N GLU A 83 -19.11 18.39 -25.18
CA GLU A 83 -18.16 17.44 -25.76
C GLU A 83 -17.53 17.94 -27.07
N THR A 84 -18.32 18.57 -27.94
CA THR A 84 -17.82 19.14 -29.21
C THR A 84 -16.91 20.35 -28.97
N SER A 85 -17.25 21.21 -28.02
CA SER A 85 -16.42 22.36 -27.63
C SER A 85 -15.10 21.93 -26.98
N GLN A 86 -15.09 20.80 -26.24
CA GLN A 86 -13.86 20.14 -25.77
C GLN A 86 -12.94 19.73 -26.92
N ARG A 87 -13.48 19.07 -27.96
CA ARG A 87 -12.69 18.63 -29.12
C ARG A 87 -12.04 19.82 -29.84
N TYR A 88 -12.77 20.93 -29.98
CA TYR A 88 -12.25 22.14 -30.63
C TYR A 88 -11.11 22.79 -29.84
N THR A 89 -11.24 22.87 -28.51
CA THR A 89 -10.23 23.48 -27.63
C THR A 89 -8.90 22.70 -27.66
N GLN A 90 -8.94 21.37 -27.79
CA GLN A 90 -7.73 20.54 -27.93
C GLN A 90 -7.03 20.72 -29.29
N VAL A 91 -7.78 20.82 -30.39
CA VAL A 91 -7.22 21.03 -31.75
C VAL A 91 -6.52 22.39 -31.86
N GLN A 92 -7.06 23.42 -31.19
CA GLN A 92 -6.46 24.76 -31.22
C GLN A 92 -5.15 24.83 -30.38
N VAL A 93 -5.04 24.07 -29.29
CA VAL A 93 -3.82 23.96 -28.46
C VAL A 93 -2.66 23.30 -29.23
N TRP A 94 -2.94 22.34 -30.11
CA TRP A 94 -1.91 21.69 -30.94
C TRP A 94 -1.41 22.53 -32.12
N SER A 95 -2.17 23.54 -32.57
CA SER A 95 -1.82 24.30 -33.78
C SER A 95 -0.95 25.54 -33.53
N GLN A 96 -0.76 26.00 -32.28
CA GLN A 96 -0.18 27.33 -32.02
C GLN A 96 1.03 27.40 -31.08
N ARG A 97 1.49 26.33 -30.41
CA ARG A 97 2.75 26.30 -29.61
C ARG A 97 3.12 24.86 -29.23
N PRO A 98 4.39 24.55 -28.90
CA PRO A 98 4.76 23.23 -28.38
C PRO A 98 3.94 22.90 -27.13
N PRO A 99 3.67 21.61 -26.85
CA PRO A 99 2.80 21.22 -25.74
C PRO A 99 3.36 21.84 -24.47
N TRP A 100 2.54 22.62 -23.76
CA TRP A 100 2.91 23.08 -22.43
C TRP A 100 3.16 21.83 -21.59
N CYS A 101 4.43 21.57 -21.26
CA CYS A 101 4.80 20.45 -20.40
C CYS A 101 3.99 20.58 -19.10
N ARG A 102 3.12 19.62 -18.82
CA ARG A 102 2.26 19.65 -17.64
C ARG A 102 3.17 19.51 -16.43
N ARG A 103 3.31 20.58 -15.64
CA ARG A 103 4.22 20.59 -14.49
C ARG A 103 3.44 20.43 -13.20
N ALA A 104 3.83 19.45 -12.40
CA ALA A 104 3.30 19.22 -11.07
C ALA A 104 4.34 19.60 -10.01
N VAL A 105 3.95 20.40 -9.03
CA VAL A 105 4.78 20.73 -7.86
C VAL A 105 4.23 19.96 -6.66
N VAL A 106 5.06 19.13 -6.04
CA VAL A 106 4.70 18.34 -4.85
C VAL A 106 5.46 18.88 -3.65
N LEU A 107 4.73 19.42 -2.68
CA LEU A 107 5.27 19.94 -1.44
C LEU A 107 5.25 18.86 -0.36
N THR A 108 6.43 18.33 -0.04
CA THR A 108 6.55 17.12 0.81
C THR A 108 6.52 17.41 2.31
N GLY A 109 6.68 18.67 2.73
CA GLY A 109 6.72 19.04 4.14
C GLY A 109 7.82 18.31 4.91
N ARG A 110 7.41 17.54 5.93
CA ARG A 110 8.29 16.69 6.75
C ARG A 110 8.47 15.28 6.19
N HIS A 111 7.74 14.89 5.14
CA HIS A 111 7.88 13.56 4.55
C HIS A 111 9.22 13.42 3.82
N PRO A 112 9.99 12.35 4.10
CA PRO A 112 11.19 12.04 3.33
C PRO A 112 10.84 11.60 1.90
N VAL A 113 11.81 11.63 1.00
CA VAL A 113 11.61 11.17 -0.40
C VAL A 113 11.30 9.67 -0.47
N SER A 114 11.71 8.90 0.54
CA SER A 114 11.41 7.47 0.68
C SER A 114 10.00 7.18 1.21
N ASP A 115 9.23 8.20 1.58
CA ASP A 115 7.84 8.03 2.04
C ASP A 115 6.96 7.51 0.89
N THR A 116 6.10 6.53 1.17
CA THR A 116 5.30 5.87 0.12
C THR A 116 4.31 6.83 -0.52
N GLU A 117 3.78 7.82 0.22
CA GLU A 117 2.87 8.83 -0.31
C GLU A 117 3.60 9.74 -1.31
N VAL A 118 4.85 10.12 -0.99
CA VAL A 118 5.69 10.93 -1.89
C VAL A 118 6.03 10.15 -3.16
N GLN A 119 6.42 8.88 -3.02
CA GLN A 119 6.71 7.99 -4.15
C GLN A 119 5.47 7.74 -5.02
N LEU A 120 4.30 7.57 -4.40
CA LEU A 120 3.02 7.41 -5.08
C LEU A 120 2.73 8.61 -5.99
N TYR A 121 2.75 9.82 -5.42
CA TYR A 121 2.52 11.04 -6.20
C TYR A 121 3.53 11.18 -7.34
N GLN A 122 4.81 10.91 -7.09
CA GLN A 122 5.83 10.96 -8.14
C GLN A 122 5.50 10.02 -9.28
N ARG A 123 5.26 8.74 -8.98
CA ARG A 123 5.02 7.69 -9.97
C ARG A 123 3.74 7.96 -10.77
N VAL A 124 2.61 8.16 -10.09
CA VAL A 124 1.31 8.29 -10.74
C VAL A 124 1.28 9.53 -11.63
N LEU A 125 1.87 10.65 -11.19
CA LEU A 125 1.95 11.86 -12.00
C LEU A 125 2.88 11.70 -13.20
N GLN A 126 4.03 11.04 -13.04
CA GLN A 126 4.92 10.74 -14.18
C GLN A 126 4.25 9.80 -15.20
N GLN A 127 3.47 8.82 -14.76
CA GLN A 127 2.65 7.96 -15.63
C GLN A 127 1.57 8.75 -16.39
N MET A 128 1.15 9.90 -15.86
CA MET A 128 0.21 10.83 -16.51
C MET A 128 0.92 11.94 -17.31
N ASP A 129 2.18 11.75 -17.68
CA ASP A 129 3.02 12.69 -18.45
C ASP A 129 3.24 14.05 -17.78
N TYR A 130 3.23 14.10 -16.44
CA TYR A 130 3.64 15.30 -15.70
C TYR A 130 5.15 15.32 -15.44
N GLU A 131 5.76 16.49 -15.63
CA GLU A 131 7.07 16.80 -15.07
C GLU A 131 6.89 17.14 -13.58
N VAL A 132 7.35 16.24 -12.70
CA VAL A 132 7.20 16.35 -11.24
C VAL A 132 8.38 17.07 -10.62
N GLN A 133 8.10 18.16 -9.90
CA GLN A 133 9.07 18.95 -9.15
C GLN A 133 8.76 18.85 -7.65
N MET A 134 9.71 18.36 -6.87
CA MET A 134 9.56 18.21 -5.42
C MET A 134 10.20 19.39 -4.67
N SER A 135 9.56 19.83 -3.59
CA SER A 135 10.12 20.81 -2.65
C SER A 135 9.57 20.57 -1.26
N ARG A 136 10.28 20.94 -0.19
CA ARG A 136 9.74 20.72 1.18
C ARG A 136 8.59 21.68 1.48
N TYR A 137 8.79 22.96 1.23
CA TYR A 137 7.81 24.02 1.54
C TYR A 137 7.66 25.00 0.37
N ALA A 138 6.54 25.71 0.30
CA ALA A 138 6.26 26.65 -0.78
C ALA A 138 7.29 27.78 -0.85
N GLU A 139 7.87 28.21 0.28
CA GLU A 139 8.91 29.25 0.34
C GLU A 139 10.23 28.82 -0.31
N THR A 140 10.51 27.52 -0.29
CA THR A 140 11.73 26.90 -0.83
C THR A 140 11.64 26.59 -2.32
N SER A 141 10.42 26.54 -2.88
CA SER A 141 10.22 26.22 -4.29
C SER A 141 10.49 27.42 -5.19
N SER A 142 11.45 27.28 -6.13
CA SER A 142 11.72 28.30 -7.15
C SER A 142 10.54 28.47 -8.13
N PHE A 143 9.79 27.39 -8.39
CA PHE A 143 8.65 27.38 -9.32
C PHE A 143 7.41 28.12 -8.79
N LEU A 144 7.31 28.27 -7.46
CA LEU A 144 6.23 29.01 -6.79
C LEU A 144 6.60 30.46 -6.48
N ARG A 145 7.85 30.88 -6.77
CA ARG A 145 8.29 32.27 -6.63
C ARG A 145 7.92 33.05 -7.89
N THR A 146 6.80 33.76 -7.87
CA THR A 146 6.48 34.75 -8.92
C THR A 146 6.35 36.16 -8.35
N ASN A 147 7.39 36.97 -8.57
CA ASN A 147 7.28 38.42 -8.69
C ASN A 147 6.82 38.85 -10.10
N HIS A 148 6.72 37.90 -11.05
CA HIS A 148 6.35 38.17 -12.45
C HIS A 148 5.31 37.16 -12.97
N GLY A 149 4.03 37.40 -12.66
CA GLY A 149 2.86 37.19 -13.53
C GLY A 149 2.47 35.82 -14.11
N VAL A 150 3.36 34.85 -14.29
CA VAL A 150 3.04 33.55 -14.92
C VAL A 150 3.77 32.43 -14.20
N SER A 151 3.12 31.78 -13.25
CA SER A 151 3.67 30.59 -12.61
C SER A 151 3.49 29.40 -13.55
N GLY A 152 4.59 28.81 -14.02
CA GLY A 152 4.59 27.79 -15.08
C GLY A 152 4.10 26.39 -14.68
N TRP A 153 3.40 26.23 -13.56
CA TRP A 153 2.88 24.95 -13.06
C TRP A 153 1.37 24.81 -13.31
N SER A 154 0.90 23.57 -13.45
CA SER A 154 -0.51 23.21 -13.67
C SER A 154 -1.13 22.46 -12.49
N LEU A 155 -0.34 21.71 -11.72
CA LEU A 155 -0.80 21.00 -10.52
C LEU A 155 0.09 21.37 -9.32
N LEU A 156 -0.53 21.67 -8.19
CA LEU A 156 0.15 21.85 -6.91
C LEU A 156 -0.46 20.91 -5.87
N LEU A 157 0.37 20.02 -5.32
CA LEU A 157 0.00 19.11 -4.26
C LEU A 157 0.71 19.52 -2.97
N CYS A 158 -0.08 19.75 -1.92
CA CYS A 158 0.38 20.04 -0.58
C CYS A 158 0.11 18.82 0.29
N LEU A 159 1.17 18.07 0.65
CA LEU A 159 1.07 16.93 1.55
C LEU A 159 0.90 17.40 3.00
N SER A 160 0.56 16.45 3.87
CA SER A 160 0.45 16.67 5.30
C SER A 160 1.69 17.39 5.84
N THR A 161 1.50 18.35 6.75
CA THR A 161 2.54 19.26 7.30
C THR A 161 3.00 20.41 6.39
N SER A 162 2.58 20.44 5.12
CA SER A 162 2.88 21.54 4.19
C SER A 162 1.69 22.48 3.96
N GLU A 163 0.45 22.14 4.35
CA GLU A 163 -0.73 22.94 3.99
C GLU A 163 -0.62 24.39 4.47
N ARG A 164 -0.11 24.62 5.68
CA ARG A 164 0.06 25.98 6.22
C ARG A 164 1.00 26.83 5.37
N SER A 165 2.08 26.24 4.85
CA SER A 165 3.00 26.91 3.93
C SER A 165 2.29 27.24 2.61
N CYS A 166 1.48 26.30 2.09
CA CYS A 166 0.65 26.52 0.90
C CYS A 166 -0.36 27.65 1.08
N LEU A 167 -1.17 27.60 2.15
CA LEU A 167 -2.21 28.59 2.45
C LEU A 167 -1.63 30.00 2.65
N ARG A 168 -0.42 30.09 3.20
CA ARG A 168 0.27 31.37 3.39
C ARG A 168 0.84 31.93 2.09
N ARG A 169 1.42 31.09 1.23
CA ARG A 169 2.19 31.56 0.07
C ARG A 169 1.36 31.69 -1.20
N ILE A 170 0.36 30.83 -1.38
CA ILE A 170 -0.43 30.75 -2.61
C ILE A 170 -1.65 31.67 -2.52
N SER A 171 -1.83 32.52 -3.54
CA SER A 171 -3.00 33.38 -3.64
C SER A 171 -4.11 32.66 -4.41
N PHE A 172 -4.98 31.97 -3.67
CA PHE A 172 -6.13 31.22 -4.23
C PHE A 172 -7.11 32.09 -5.03
N SER A 173 -7.11 33.40 -4.78
CA SER A 173 -7.92 34.38 -5.53
C SER A 173 -7.31 34.79 -6.88
N ARG A 174 -6.06 34.39 -7.17
CA ARG A 174 -5.31 34.75 -8.38
C ARG A 174 -4.85 33.54 -9.19
N LEU A 175 -5.34 32.33 -8.85
CA LEU A 175 -5.03 31.12 -9.59
C LEU A 175 -5.54 31.21 -11.03
N GLN A 176 -4.75 30.70 -11.97
CA GLN A 176 -5.17 30.57 -13.36
C GLN A 176 -6.20 29.44 -13.49
N ARG A 177 -7.07 29.54 -14.50
CA ARG A 177 -8.17 28.57 -14.73
C ARG A 177 -7.73 27.12 -14.92
N GLN A 178 -6.49 26.90 -15.33
CA GLN A 178 -5.90 25.58 -15.58
C GLN A 178 -5.08 25.05 -14.41
N GLN A 179 -4.99 25.80 -13.31
CA GLN A 179 -4.23 25.42 -12.13
C GLN A 179 -5.10 24.67 -11.13
N THR A 180 -4.64 23.48 -10.76
CA THR A 180 -5.30 22.58 -9.83
C THR A 180 -4.52 22.54 -8.52
N VAL A 181 -5.24 22.61 -7.38
CA VAL A 181 -4.65 22.53 -6.04
C VAL A 181 -5.51 21.61 -5.16
N ASN A 182 -4.88 20.75 -4.37
CA ASN A 182 -5.58 19.84 -3.44
C ASN A 182 -6.02 20.51 -2.12
N LEU A 183 -6.24 21.82 -2.12
CA LEU A 183 -6.65 22.59 -0.94
C LEU A 183 -7.84 23.49 -1.23
N ILE A 184 -8.87 23.43 -0.39
CA ILE A 184 -10.01 24.36 -0.41
C ILE A 184 -10.01 25.16 0.90
N PRO A 185 -9.54 26.44 0.90
CA PRO A 185 -9.38 27.22 2.12
C PRO A 185 -10.63 27.32 2.99
N VAL A 186 -11.82 27.42 2.37
CA VAL A 186 -13.10 27.51 3.10
C VAL A 186 -13.39 26.23 3.89
N LEU A 187 -13.09 25.06 3.34
CA LEU A 187 -13.32 23.78 4.01
C LEU A 187 -12.30 23.53 5.12
N ILE A 188 -11.03 23.89 4.87
CA ILE A 188 -9.97 23.82 5.90
C ILE A 188 -10.32 24.74 7.07
N GLU A 189 -10.80 25.95 6.82
CA GLU A 189 -11.26 26.86 7.88
C GLU A 189 -12.48 26.28 8.63
N ALA A 190 -13.45 25.71 7.91
CA ALA A 190 -14.67 25.16 8.50
C ALA A 190 -14.43 23.92 9.38
N PHE A 191 -13.46 23.07 9.02
CA PHE A 191 -13.22 21.78 9.70
C PHE A 191 -11.88 21.71 10.45
N SER A 192 -11.14 22.82 10.59
CA SER A 192 -9.86 22.82 11.32
C SER A 192 -10.03 22.67 12.83
N ASP A 193 -9.37 21.65 13.40
CA ASP A 193 -9.25 21.43 14.85
C ASP A 193 -8.54 22.58 15.58
N ALA A 194 -7.53 23.18 14.95
CA ALA A 194 -6.69 24.23 15.54
C ALA A 194 -7.42 25.56 15.81
N GLY A 195 -8.67 25.69 15.35
CA GLY A 195 -9.51 26.88 15.53
C GLY A 195 -10.92 26.57 16.03
N GLY A 196 -11.21 25.31 16.40
CA GLY A 196 -12.55 24.88 16.79
C GLY A 196 -13.59 25.03 15.69
N GLY A 197 -13.20 24.94 14.41
CA GLY A 197 -14.07 25.21 13.26
C GLY A 197 -15.34 24.36 13.24
N LEU A 198 -15.19 23.04 13.46
CA LEU A 198 -16.30 22.09 13.55
C LEU A 198 -17.23 22.42 14.74
N CYS A 199 -16.67 22.83 15.88
CA CYS A 199 -17.45 23.24 17.05
C CYS A 199 -18.19 24.55 16.81
N HIS A 200 -17.56 25.53 16.16
CA HIS A 200 -18.19 26.78 15.81
C HIS A 200 -19.34 26.56 14.81
N LEU A 201 -19.14 25.68 13.82
CA LEU A 201 -20.18 25.26 12.87
C LEU A 201 -21.37 24.65 13.61
N TYR A 202 -21.11 23.74 14.56
CA TYR A 202 -22.13 23.12 15.41
C TYR A 202 -22.92 24.13 16.25
N THR A 203 -22.21 25.02 16.96
CA THR A 203 -22.86 26.03 17.80
C THR A 203 -23.71 26.98 16.96
N ARG A 204 -23.20 27.40 15.79
CA ARG A 204 -23.93 28.29 14.89
C ARG A 204 -25.22 27.64 14.38
N SER A 205 -25.17 26.37 13.96
CA SER A 205 -26.35 25.70 13.41
C SER A 205 -27.48 25.55 14.43
N HIS A 206 -27.14 25.24 15.68
CA HIS A 206 -28.10 25.24 16.79
C HIS A 206 -28.69 26.63 17.08
N LEU A 207 -27.87 27.69 17.02
CA LEU A 207 -28.35 29.06 17.21
C LEU A 207 -29.27 29.54 16.09
N THR A 208 -29.11 29.03 14.86
CA THR A 208 -29.95 29.38 13.71
C THR A 208 -31.18 28.48 13.53
N GLY A 209 -31.46 27.57 14.48
CA GLY A 209 -32.61 26.66 14.42
C GLY A 209 -32.53 25.60 13.32
N SER A 210 -31.33 25.35 12.78
CA SER A 210 -31.05 24.31 11.79
C SER A 210 -30.27 23.20 12.48
N ASP A 211 -30.97 22.25 13.11
CA ASP A 211 -30.31 21.14 13.81
C ASP A 211 -29.59 20.24 12.78
N LEU A 212 -28.27 20.44 12.64
CA LEU A 212 -27.45 19.61 11.77
C LEU A 212 -27.34 18.19 12.32
N PRO A 213 -27.27 17.15 11.46
CA PRO A 213 -27.13 15.75 11.86
C PRO A 213 -25.71 15.42 12.33
N MET A 214 -25.20 16.16 13.31
CA MET A 214 -23.86 16.02 13.85
C MET A 214 -23.84 16.14 15.38
N ARG A 215 -22.95 15.39 16.03
CA ARG A 215 -22.70 15.41 17.48
C ARG A 215 -21.19 15.31 17.71
N PRO A 216 -20.45 16.43 17.57
CA PRO A 216 -19.00 16.40 17.70
C PRO A 216 -18.60 16.22 19.16
N TYR A 217 -17.93 15.11 19.48
CA TYR A 217 -17.51 14.78 20.86
C TYR A 217 -16.44 15.72 21.42
N SER A 218 -15.68 16.37 20.54
CA SER A 218 -14.61 17.31 20.91
C SER A 218 -15.12 18.70 21.32
N CYS A 219 -16.43 18.95 21.25
CA CYS A 219 -17.04 20.26 21.49
C CYS A 219 -17.73 20.31 22.86
N GLY A 220 -16.96 20.30 23.95
CA GLY A 220 -17.47 20.40 25.32
C GLY A 220 -16.37 20.44 26.39
N SER A 221 -16.71 20.84 27.63
CA SER A 221 -15.78 20.91 28.77
C SER A 221 -15.41 19.55 29.39
N THR A 222 -16.02 18.47 28.90
CA THR A 222 -15.74 17.09 29.29
C THR A 222 -15.31 16.32 28.05
N ASN A 223 -14.00 16.06 27.92
CA ASN A 223 -13.43 15.12 26.93
C ASN A 223 -13.93 13.70 27.26
N GLN A 224 -15.17 13.36 26.91
CA GLN A 224 -15.65 11.99 27.00
C GLN A 224 -15.06 11.21 25.83
N LYS A 225 -14.25 10.20 26.17
CA LYS A 225 -13.72 9.23 25.22
C LYS A 225 -14.89 8.50 24.55
N LEU A 226 -14.86 8.37 23.23
CA LEU A 226 -15.83 7.60 22.46
C LEU A 226 -15.83 6.14 22.95
N GLU A 227 -16.82 5.78 23.78
CA GLU A 227 -17.16 4.40 24.06
C GLU A 227 -18.28 3.99 23.11
N ILE A 228 -18.03 2.98 22.27
CA ILE A 228 -19.07 2.36 21.46
C ILE A 228 -20.11 1.79 22.44
N PRO A 229 -21.42 2.06 22.28
CA PRO A 229 -22.43 1.56 23.20
C PRO A 229 -22.29 0.05 23.37
N GLN A 230 -22.06 -0.41 24.60
CA GLN A 230 -22.10 -1.83 24.93
C GLN A 230 -23.53 -2.33 24.71
N ASP A 231 -23.68 -3.44 23.98
CA ASP A 231 -24.93 -4.19 23.96
C ASP A 231 -25.23 -4.63 25.40
N SER A 232 -26.16 -3.93 26.06
CA SER A 232 -26.78 -4.43 27.28
C SER A 232 -27.41 -5.77 26.92
N ARG A 233 -26.90 -6.86 27.51
CA ARG A 233 -27.44 -8.22 27.36
C ARG A 233 -28.96 -8.19 27.60
N SER A 234 -29.74 -8.17 26.53
CA SER A 234 -31.16 -8.49 26.60
C SER A 234 -31.31 -9.97 26.92
N PRO A 235 -32.25 -10.36 27.80
CA PRO A 235 -32.51 -11.75 28.10
C PRO A 235 -33.00 -12.47 26.83
N VAL A 236 -32.47 -13.67 26.62
CA VAL A 236 -32.92 -14.76 25.72
C VAL A 236 -34.19 -14.45 24.90
N GLY A 237 -34.02 -14.32 23.58
CA GLY A 237 -35.12 -14.58 22.63
C GLY A 237 -35.48 -13.51 21.58
N THR A 238 -34.72 -12.42 21.40
CA THR A 238 -34.94 -11.45 20.30
C THR A 238 -33.62 -10.93 19.70
N PRO A 239 -33.48 -10.81 18.36
CA PRO A 239 -32.28 -10.23 17.74
C PRO A 239 -32.28 -8.69 17.92
N PRO A 240 -31.12 -8.03 18.08
CA PRO A 240 -31.08 -6.57 18.09
C PRO A 240 -31.39 -6.03 16.67
N PRO A 241 -32.38 -5.13 16.47
CA PRO A 241 -32.83 -4.73 15.13
C PRO A 241 -32.14 -3.45 14.61
N GLY A 242 -30.89 -3.15 15.01
CA GLY A 242 -30.25 -1.89 14.66
C GLY A 242 -28.74 -2.00 14.42
N LEU A 243 -28.26 -1.38 13.34
CA LEU A 243 -26.83 -1.28 13.02
C LEU A 243 -26.12 -0.39 14.06
N VAL A 244 -25.14 -0.95 14.78
CA VAL A 244 -24.25 -0.20 15.68
C VAL A 244 -22.82 -0.31 15.16
N ALA A 245 -22.31 0.77 14.58
CA ALA A 245 -20.98 0.82 13.97
C ALA A 245 -20.47 2.25 13.84
N THR A 246 -19.15 2.41 13.92
CA THR A 246 -18.47 3.64 13.51
C THR A 246 -17.90 3.43 12.12
N VAL A 247 -18.21 4.32 11.18
CA VAL A 247 -17.83 4.20 9.77
C VAL A 247 -17.10 5.48 9.34
N ASN A 248 -15.83 5.37 9.02
CA ASN A 248 -15.08 6.44 8.37
C ASN A 248 -15.32 6.35 6.86
N VAL A 249 -15.83 7.42 6.28
CA VAL A 249 -16.05 7.55 4.84
C VAL A 249 -15.22 8.68 4.27
N HIS A 250 -14.75 8.51 3.04
CA HIS A 250 -13.86 9.45 2.38
C HIS A 250 -14.61 10.23 1.29
N VAL A 251 -14.58 11.55 1.37
CA VAL A 251 -15.39 12.45 0.54
C VAL A 251 -14.49 13.41 -0.21
N LEU A 252 -14.55 13.35 -1.53
CA LEU A 252 -13.82 14.25 -2.43
C LEU A 252 -14.73 15.41 -2.83
N VAL A 253 -14.39 16.63 -2.38
CA VAL A 253 -15.06 17.86 -2.80
C VAL A 253 -14.26 18.47 -3.94
N THR A 254 -14.92 18.75 -5.07
CA THR A 254 -14.28 19.22 -6.30
C THR A 254 -14.72 20.63 -6.71
N SER A 255 -15.83 21.11 -6.14
CA SER A 255 -16.28 22.49 -6.26
C SER A 255 -17.11 22.87 -5.04
N VAL A 256 -17.03 24.14 -4.62
CA VAL A 256 -17.85 24.73 -3.55
C VAL A 256 -18.96 25.64 -4.08
N ARG A 257 -18.89 26.07 -5.35
CA ARG A 257 -19.88 26.97 -5.98
C ARG A 257 -20.09 26.63 -7.46
N PRO A 258 -21.14 25.88 -7.80
CA PRO A 258 -22.02 25.11 -6.90
C PRO A 258 -21.27 23.95 -6.22
N LEU A 259 -21.75 23.48 -5.06
CA LEU A 259 -21.16 22.34 -4.36
C LEU A 259 -21.18 21.10 -5.26
N THR A 260 -20.05 20.42 -5.37
CA THR A 260 -19.92 19.14 -6.08
C THR A 260 -19.00 18.23 -5.29
N SER A 261 -19.52 17.08 -4.87
CA SER A 261 -18.78 16.14 -4.04
C SER A 261 -19.10 14.69 -4.37
N PHE A 262 -18.11 13.84 -4.11
CA PHE A 262 -18.14 12.41 -4.41
C PHE A 262 -17.72 11.59 -3.18
N LEU A 263 -18.37 10.46 -2.99
CA LEU A 263 -18.10 9.48 -1.94
C LEU A 263 -17.24 8.35 -2.50
N HIS A 264 -16.11 8.06 -1.87
CA HIS A 264 -15.30 6.89 -2.20
C HIS A 264 -16.04 5.59 -1.80
N ASP A 265 -15.82 4.49 -2.53
CA ASP A 265 -16.48 3.22 -2.24
C ASP A 265 -15.92 2.52 -0.99
N ILE A 266 -14.60 2.54 -0.80
CA ILE A 266 -13.90 2.07 0.40
C ILE A 266 -14.23 2.97 1.58
N SER A 267 -14.57 2.32 2.69
CA SER A 267 -14.83 2.90 4.01
C SER A 267 -14.12 2.07 5.07
N VAL A 268 -13.72 2.69 6.18
CA VAL A 268 -13.17 1.96 7.33
C VAL A 268 -14.26 1.79 8.39
N VAL A 269 -14.63 0.55 8.64
CA VAL A 269 -15.72 0.21 9.56
C VAL A 269 -15.14 -0.35 10.86
N THR A 270 -15.61 0.16 11.99
CA THR A 270 -15.32 -0.35 13.33
C THR A 270 -16.62 -0.83 13.98
N THR A 271 -16.62 -2.05 14.50
CA THR A 271 -17.78 -2.67 15.18
C THR A 271 -17.37 -3.27 16.51
N ASN A 272 -18.34 -3.68 17.33
CA ASN A 272 -18.07 -4.41 18.58
C ASN A 272 -17.29 -5.72 18.35
N GLN A 273 -17.47 -6.36 17.18
CA GLN A 273 -16.77 -7.60 16.83
C GLN A 273 -15.39 -7.34 16.22
N GLU A 274 -15.22 -6.22 15.52
CA GLU A 274 -13.98 -5.81 14.86
C GLU A 274 -13.56 -4.41 15.36
N PRO A 275 -12.94 -4.31 16.55
CA PRO A 275 -12.55 -3.02 17.14
C PRO A 275 -11.33 -2.38 16.47
N ARG A 276 -10.58 -3.12 15.63
CA ARG A 276 -9.35 -2.65 14.96
C ARG A 276 -9.59 -2.02 13.59
N GLY A 277 -10.84 -1.74 13.24
CA GLY A 277 -11.23 -1.21 11.94
C GLY A 277 -11.00 -2.20 10.79
N ARG A 278 -11.84 -2.15 9.76
CA ARG A 278 -11.64 -2.94 8.54
C ARG A 278 -11.99 -2.11 7.30
N PRO A 279 -11.13 -2.09 6.27
CA PRO A 279 -11.47 -1.47 4.99
C PRO A 279 -12.50 -2.35 4.27
N THR A 280 -13.64 -1.78 3.92
CA THR A 280 -14.74 -2.47 3.23
C THR A 280 -15.45 -1.52 2.25
N LYS A 281 -16.06 -2.05 1.19
CA LYS A 281 -16.96 -1.26 0.35
C LYS A 281 -18.22 -0.92 1.14
N LEU A 282 -18.54 0.37 1.28
CA LEU A 282 -19.65 0.85 2.10
C LEU A 282 -20.98 0.18 1.71
N ARG A 283 -21.22 0.03 0.40
CA ARG A 283 -22.44 -0.62 -0.13
C ARG A 283 -22.54 -2.06 0.35
N ASP A 284 -21.46 -2.82 0.27
CA ASP A 284 -21.43 -4.23 0.63
C ASP A 284 -21.61 -4.42 2.14
N PHE A 285 -20.99 -3.54 2.93
CA PHE A 285 -21.19 -3.51 4.37
C PHE A 285 -22.66 -3.24 4.74
N LEU A 286 -23.26 -2.19 4.18
CA LEU A 286 -24.67 -1.86 4.43
C LEU A 286 -25.60 -2.99 3.96
N LEU A 287 -25.32 -3.60 2.80
CA LEU A 287 -26.08 -4.75 2.29
C LEU A 287 -25.99 -5.95 3.23
N GLN A 288 -24.80 -6.25 3.75
CA GLN A 288 -24.57 -7.36 4.66
C GLN A 288 -25.25 -7.16 6.02
N GLN A 289 -25.29 -5.94 6.55
CA GLN A 289 -25.85 -5.66 7.87
C GLN A 289 -27.35 -5.37 7.87
N LEU A 290 -27.88 -4.71 6.82
CA LEU A 290 -29.25 -4.19 6.79
C LEU A 290 -30.16 -4.87 5.74
N GLY A 291 -29.60 -5.68 4.84
CA GLY A 291 -30.34 -6.25 3.71
C GLY A 291 -30.59 -5.25 2.56
N PRO A 292 -31.17 -5.70 1.43
CA PRO A 292 -31.18 -4.93 0.17
C PRO A 292 -31.97 -3.62 0.21
N MET A 293 -33.19 -3.63 0.74
CA MET A 293 -34.06 -2.45 0.79
C MET A 293 -33.52 -1.38 1.74
N SER A 294 -33.21 -1.78 2.98
CA SER A 294 -32.71 -0.88 4.01
C SER A 294 -31.30 -0.37 3.71
N SER A 295 -30.46 -1.15 3.03
CA SER A 295 -29.12 -0.71 2.59
C SER A 295 -29.19 0.46 1.60
N HIS A 296 -30.08 0.40 0.60
CA HIS A 296 -30.26 1.50 -0.34
C HIS A 296 -30.73 2.77 0.37
N GLN A 297 -31.67 2.63 1.32
CA GLN A 297 -32.16 3.76 2.11
C GLN A 297 -31.04 4.33 3.02
N ALA A 298 -30.29 3.47 3.71
CA ALA A 298 -29.17 3.88 4.57
C ALA A 298 -28.08 4.61 3.79
N LEU A 299 -27.72 4.13 2.58
CA LEU A 299 -26.77 4.83 1.71
C LEU A 299 -27.30 6.21 1.29
N GLY A 300 -28.60 6.31 1.02
CA GLY A 300 -29.26 7.60 0.77
C GLY A 300 -29.16 8.56 1.96
N GLN A 301 -29.39 8.06 3.18
CA GLN A 301 -29.26 8.83 4.41
C GLN A 301 -27.82 9.28 4.66
N VAL A 302 -26.82 8.40 4.45
CA VAL A 302 -25.40 8.76 4.53
C VAL A 302 -25.08 9.93 3.62
N LYS A 303 -25.49 9.87 2.34
CA LYS A 303 -25.26 10.96 1.38
C LYS A 303 -25.96 12.26 1.79
N GLN A 304 -27.20 12.16 2.29
CA GLN A 304 -27.97 13.31 2.73
C GLN A 304 -27.30 14.02 3.91
N VAL A 305 -26.97 13.28 4.98
CA VAL A 305 -26.35 13.80 6.19
C VAL A 305 -25.02 14.51 5.90
N ILE A 306 -24.17 13.91 5.06
CA ILE A 306 -22.91 14.54 4.63
C ILE A 306 -23.18 15.78 3.78
N GLY A 307 -24.14 15.71 2.86
CA GLY A 307 -24.51 16.83 2.00
C GLY A 307 -25.03 18.05 2.76
N GLU A 308 -25.82 17.86 3.81
CA GLU A 308 -26.33 18.92 4.69
C GLU A 308 -25.20 19.62 5.44
N VAL A 309 -24.27 18.86 6.05
CA VAL A 309 -23.11 19.43 6.76
C VAL A 309 -22.18 20.18 5.82
N LEU A 310 -21.91 19.64 4.61
CA LEU A 310 -21.11 20.33 3.60
C LEU A 310 -21.76 21.65 3.13
N GLN A 311 -23.07 21.67 2.92
CA GLN A 311 -23.77 22.90 2.54
C GLN A 311 -23.70 23.94 3.67
N ALA A 312 -23.91 23.53 4.92
CA ALA A 312 -23.83 24.42 6.07
C ALA A 312 -22.43 25.01 6.28
N ALA A 313 -21.37 24.23 6.00
CA ALA A 313 -20.00 24.72 6.04
C ALA A 313 -19.72 25.82 4.99
N LEU A 314 -20.50 25.85 3.90
CA LEU A 314 -20.32 26.77 2.77
C LEU A 314 -21.24 28.00 2.83
N THR A 315 -22.28 28.00 3.66
CA THR A 315 -23.20 29.14 3.88
C THR A 315 -22.61 30.12 4.90
N ASN A 316 -21.67 30.97 4.47
CA ASN A 316 -21.08 31.99 5.33
C ASN A 316 -21.26 33.43 4.78
N ASP A 317 -22.05 34.24 5.48
CA ASP A 317 -22.45 35.61 5.09
C ASP A 317 -21.32 36.65 5.07
N LYS A 318 -20.13 36.35 5.62
CA LYS A 318 -19.08 37.36 5.84
C LYS A 318 -17.86 37.33 4.92
N LYS A 319 -17.76 36.43 3.94
CA LYS A 319 -16.56 36.35 3.06
C LYS A 319 -16.93 36.09 1.59
N GLN A 320 -17.46 37.13 0.94
CA GLN A 320 -17.80 37.12 -0.50
C GLN A 320 -16.58 37.22 -1.45
N THR A 321 -15.33 37.31 -0.95
CA THR A 321 -14.18 37.75 -1.78
C THR A 321 -13.06 36.73 -2.04
N VAL A 322 -13.19 35.45 -1.64
CA VAL A 322 -12.05 34.49 -1.73
C VAL A 322 -12.16 33.46 -2.89
N ASN A 323 -13.31 33.32 -3.56
CA ASN A 323 -13.52 32.15 -4.43
C ASN A 323 -13.18 32.40 -5.90
N ARG A 324 -11.93 32.12 -6.27
CA ARG A 324 -11.51 32.00 -7.68
C ARG A 324 -10.84 30.67 -8.04
N CYS A 325 -10.72 29.73 -7.10
CA CYS A 325 -10.16 28.43 -7.44
C CYS A 325 -11.23 27.51 -8.04
N VAL A 326 -11.29 27.48 -9.38
CA VAL A 326 -12.26 26.68 -10.15
C VAL A 326 -11.91 25.19 -10.11
N LEU A 327 -10.62 24.84 -10.13
CA LEU A 327 -10.13 23.45 -10.14
C LEU A 327 -9.49 23.02 -8.81
N CYS A 328 -9.89 23.62 -7.68
CA CYS A 328 -9.44 23.14 -6.37
C CYS A 328 -10.27 21.95 -5.92
N TYR A 329 -9.63 21.00 -5.27
CA TYR A 329 -10.30 19.87 -4.66
C TYR A 329 -9.79 19.62 -3.24
N GLN A 330 -10.54 18.92 -2.42
CA GLN A 330 -10.13 18.50 -1.08
C GLN A 330 -10.70 17.11 -0.81
N LEU A 331 -9.85 16.20 -0.31
CA LEU A 331 -10.28 14.90 0.20
C LEU A 331 -10.48 15.02 1.72
N LEU A 332 -11.69 14.71 2.19
CA LEU A 332 -12.10 14.82 3.58
C LEU A 332 -12.41 13.44 4.16
N THR A 333 -12.27 13.28 5.47
CA THR A 333 -12.71 12.07 6.19
C THR A 333 -13.87 12.42 7.11
N PHE A 334 -15.01 11.76 6.92
CA PHE A 334 -16.18 11.88 7.78
C PHE A 334 -16.31 10.62 8.63
N THR A 335 -16.38 10.78 9.95
CA THR A 335 -16.67 9.69 10.87
C THR A 335 -18.16 9.69 11.21
N LEU A 336 -18.83 8.62 10.82
CA LEU A 336 -20.26 8.41 11.00
C LEU A 336 -20.50 7.41 12.13
N LEU A 337 -21.44 7.72 13.02
CA LEU A 337 -21.90 6.80 14.05
C LEU A 337 -23.30 6.31 13.72
N PHE A 338 -23.43 4.99 13.56
CA PHE A 338 -24.71 4.30 13.55
C PHE A 338 -25.00 3.82 14.97
N SER A 339 -26.14 4.23 15.53
CA SER A 339 -26.56 3.91 16.91
C SER A 339 -27.90 3.18 16.92
N GLY A 340 -28.03 2.15 16.08
CA GLY A 340 -29.26 1.37 15.92
C GLY A 340 -30.27 1.91 14.91
N SER A 341 -29.95 3.02 14.22
CA SER A 341 -30.77 3.63 13.16
C SER A 341 -30.09 3.48 11.78
N ILE A 342 -30.86 3.55 10.70
CA ILE A 342 -30.33 3.64 9.32
C ILE A 342 -29.78 5.04 8.98
N THR A 343 -30.15 6.05 9.77
CA THR A 343 -29.65 7.42 9.62
C THR A 343 -28.47 7.62 10.56
N PRO A 344 -27.25 7.82 10.06
CA PRO A 344 -26.08 8.04 10.89
C PRO A 344 -26.01 9.48 11.41
N VAL A 345 -25.22 9.68 12.45
CA VAL A 345 -24.83 11.01 12.95
C VAL A 345 -23.35 11.23 12.69
N ILE A 346 -22.97 12.42 12.22
CA ILE A 346 -21.56 12.79 12.04
C ILE A 346 -20.94 13.15 13.39
N ILE A 347 -19.83 12.51 13.73
CA ILE A 347 -19.18 12.69 15.04
C ILE A 347 -17.80 13.34 14.94
N GLN A 348 -17.17 13.28 13.76
CA GLN A 348 -15.91 13.94 13.45
C GLN A 348 -15.81 14.20 11.94
N VAL A 349 -15.14 15.28 11.56
CA VAL A 349 -14.80 15.61 10.17
C VAL A 349 -13.36 16.09 10.15
N ASP A 350 -12.50 15.36 9.46
CA ASP A 350 -11.10 15.73 9.27
C ASP A 350 -10.91 16.33 7.88
N ALA A 351 -10.13 17.42 7.80
CA ALA A 351 -9.76 18.06 6.54
C ALA A 351 -8.78 17.23 5.70
N ASP A 352 -8.22 16.16 6.28
CA ASP A 352 -7.24 15.28 5.68
C ASP A 352 -7.75 13.82 5.62
N LEU A 353 -7.03 12.97 4.91
CA LEU A 353 -7.30 11.53 4.85
C LEU A 353 -6.80 10.85 6.13
N THR A 354 -7.72 10.48 7.03
CA THR A 354 -7.42 9.82 8.32
C THR A 354 -7.83 8.35 8.31
N LEU A 355 -6.89 7.48 8.70
CA LEU A 355 -7.09 6.02 8.77
C LEU A 355 -6.67 5.44 10.13
N SER A 356 -6.66 6.27 11.18
CA SER A 356 -6.19 5.93 12.53
C SER A 356 -6.96 4.77 13.21
N ALA A 357 -8.12 4.39 12.66
CA ALA A 357 -8.88 3.23 13.12
C ALA A 357 -8.27 1.89 12.65
N LEU A 358 -7.43 1.88 11.62
CA LEU A 358 -6.77 0.67 11.10
C LEU A 358 -5.51 0.35 11.89
N SER A 359 -5.22 -0.94 12.05
CA SER A 359 -3.99 -1.39 12.70
C SER A 359 -2.76 -1.15 11.82
N ASP A 360 -1.74 -0.50 12.40
CA ASP A 360 -0.43 -0.32 11.74
C ASP A 360 0.33 -1.65 11.58
N ASP A 361 -0.05 -2.71 12.32
CA ASP A 361 0.65 -4.00 12.31
C ASP A 361 0.57 -4.73 10.95
N THR A 362 -0.42 -4.40 10.12
CA THR A 362 -0.66 -5.09 8.86
C THR A 362 -0.31 -4.26 7.62
N PHE A 363 0.07 -2.98 7.76
CA PHE A 363 0.15 -2.01 6.66
C PHE A 363 -1.19 -1.73 5.95
N ASP A 364 -2.32 -2.30 6.39
CA ASP A 364 -3.61 -2.11 5.71
C ASP A 364 -4.02 -0.63 5.69
N GLY A 365 -3.65 0.14 6.73
CA GLY A 365 -3.83 1.59 6.76
C GLY A 365 -3.09 2.29 5.62
N GLN A 366 -1.79 2.05 5.49
CA GLN A 366 -0.96 2.66 4.45
C GLN A 366 -1.38 2.23 3.04
N ILE A 367 -1.69 0.94 2.85
CA ILE A 367 -2.17 0.41 1.56
C ILE A 367 -3.50 1.06 1.17
N THR A 368 -4.45 1.13 2.10
CA THR A 368 -5.76 1.74 1.85
C THR A 368 -5.62 3.23 1.53
N LYS A 369 -4.71 3.92 2.22
CA LYS A 369 -4.38 5.33 1.94
C LYS A 369 -3.90 5.51 0.51
N ASP A 370 -2.89 4.74 0.12
CA ASP A 370 -2.25 4.87 -1.18
C ASP A 370 -3.23 4.56 -2.32
N LEU A 371 -4.13 3.58 -2.13
CA LEU A 371 -5.21 3.26 -3.08
C LEU A 371 -6.17 4.44 -3.27
N ILE A 372 -6.71 5.03 -2.19
CA ILE A 372 -7.65 6.16 -2.27
C ILE A 372 -6.98 7.38 -2.94
N LEU A 373 -5.71 7.62 -2.66
CA LEU A 373 -4.95 8.73 -3.26
C LEU A 373 -4.70 8.49 -4.76
N GLU A 374 -4.35 7.27 -5.17
CA GLU A 374 -4.20 6.87 -6.58
C GLU A 374 -5.53 7.06 -7.33
N ASP A 375 -6.63 6.55 -6.78
CA ASP A 375 -7.98 6.70 -7.34
C ASP A 375 -8.39 8.18 -7.45
N THR A 376 -8.01 9.02 -6.48
CA THR A 376 -8.28 10.46 -6.52
C THR A 376 -7.56 11.14 -7.69
N LEU A 377 -6.29 10.81 -7.93
CA LEU A 377 -5.53 11.37 -9.05
C LEU A 377 -6.09 10.92 -10.39
N HIS A 378 -6.39 9.63 -10.54
CA HIS A 378 -6.99 9.11 -11.76
C HIS A 378 -8.37 9.72 -12.03
N PHE A 379 -9.20 9.91 -11.00
CA PHE A 379 -10.51 10.52 -11.13
C PHE A 379 -10.46 11.99 -11.54
N LEU A 380 -9.46 12.75 -11.06
CA LEU A 380 -9.35 14.19 -11.32
C LEU A 380 -8.56 14.55 -12.57
N LEU A 381 -7.52 13.79 -12.92
CA LEU A 381 -6.49 14.20 -13.89
C LEU A 381 -6.56 13.47 -15.24
N THR A 382 -7.61 12.70 -15.52
CA THR A 382 -7.79 11.86 -16.72
C THR A 382 -7.26 12.50 -18.02
N THR A 383 -6.26 11.86 -18.63
CA THR A 383 -5.78 12.10 -19.99
C THR A 383 -6.58 11.25 -20.98
N HIS A 384 -6.99 11.83 -22.12
CA HIS A 384 -7.56 11.04 -23.21
C HIS A 384 -6.44 10.44 -24.06
N THR A 385 -6.49 9.12 -24.21
CA THR A 385 -5.82 8.36 -25.26
C THR A 385 -6.43 8.70 -26.62
N HIS A 386 -5.56 8.76 -27.63
CA HIS A 386 -5.78 8.99 -29.05
C HIS A 386 -7.18 8.63 -29.61
N LEU A 387 -7.77 9.51 -30.42
CA LEU A 387 -8.60 9.06 -31.56
C LEU A 387 -8.57 10.06 -32.74
N SER A 388 -8.18 9.49 -33.88
CA SER A 388 -8.35 9.85 -35.30
C SER A 388 -8.86 11.25 -35.71
N SER A 389 -8.03 11.86 -36.56
CA SER A 389 -8.36 12.94 -37.50
C SER A 389 -9.62 12.62 -38.31
N GLU A 390 -10.62 13.50 -38.27
CA GLU A 390 -11.31 13.90 -39.51
C GLU A 390 -12.12 15.21 -39.38
N THR A 391 -11.94 16.04 -40.41
CA THR A 391 -12.73 17.21 -40.86
C THR A 391 -12.77 18.48 -40.00
N GLN A 392 -11.97 19.45 -40.45
CA GLN A 392 -12.18 20.89 -40.28
C GLN A 392 -13.55 21.31 -40.82
N MET A 393 -14.31 22.10 -40.05
CA MET A 393 -15.06 23.23 -40.59
C MET A 393 -15.46 24.24 -39.50
N GLU A 394 -15.28 25.51 -39.86
CA GLU A 394 -15.91 26.74 -39.35
C GLU A 394 -15.71 27.18 -37.89
N ARG A 395 -14.81 28.16 -37.75
CA ARG A 395 -14.63 29.08 -36.63
C ARG A 395 -15.92 29.89 -36.40
N ARG A 396 -16.80 29.47 -35.48
CA ARG A 396 -17.85 30.34 -34.93
C ARG A 396 -17.41 30.94 -33.60
N GLN A 397 -17.42 32.26 -33.61
CA GLN A 397 -17.11 33.20 -32.55
C GLN A 397 -18.02 32.98 -31.33
N TYR A 398 -17.58 32.18 -30.37
CA TYR A 398 -18.23 32.11 -29.04
C TYR A 398 -17.68 33.23 -28.17
N GLY A 399 -18.35 34.38 -28.31
CA GLY A 399 -18.13 35.62 -27.58
C GLY A 399 -19.28 36.56 -27.90
N GLY A 400 -20.49 36.19 -27.47
CA GLY A 400 -21.68 37.02 -27.67
C GLY A 400 -22.97 36.24 -27.50
N CYS A 401 -23.67 36.45 -26.38
CA CYS A 401 -25.04 36.03 -26.21
C CYS A 401 -25.95 36.77 -27.20
N ARG A 402 -26.10 36.22 -28.41
CA ARG A 402 -27.08 36.69 -29.39
C ARG A 402 -27.73 35.50 -30.08
N GLY A 403 -28.67 34.88 -29.35
CA GLY A 403 -29.58 33.86 -29.85
C GLY A 403 -30.67 33.62 -28.81
N THR A 404 -31.91 33.45 -29.27
CA THR A 404 -33.11 33.36 -28.40
C THR A 404 -33.17 32.08 -27.53
N ASN A 405 -32.19 31.17 -27.63
CA ASN A 405 -32.09 29.92 -26.84
C ASN A 405 -30.63 29.54 -26.44
N SER A 406 -29.70 30.49 -26.33
CA SER A 406 -28.31 30.19 -25.93
C SER A 406 -28.03 30.50 -24.45
N LEU A 407 -27.66 29.49 -23.66
CA LEU A 407 -27.16 29.66 -22.29
C LEU A 407 -25.92 30.56 -22.25
N CYS A 408 -26.00 31.66 -21.49
CA CYS A 408 -24.89 32.59 -21.26
C CYS A 408 -24.03 32.10 -20.07
N LEU A 409 -23.08 31.20 -20.31
CA LEU A 409 -22.15 30.73 -19.29
C LEU A 409 -20.85 31.56 -19.33
N SER A 410 -20.31 31.89 -18.16
CA SER A 410 -18.93 32.38 -18.05
C SER A 410 -17.93 31.24 -18.30
N ASP A 411 -16.69 31.58 -18.64
CA ASP A 411 -15.64 30.58 -18.87
C ASP A 411 -15.43 29.66 -17.66
N ASP A 412 -15.53 30.20 -16.44
CA ASP A 412 -15.33 29.44 -15.21
C ASP A 412 -16.48 28.44 -14.98
N GLU A 413 -17.73 28.85 -15.25
CA GLU A 413 -18.91 27.99 -15.18
C GLU A 413 -18.88 26.90 -16.25
N PHE A 414 -18.42 27.24 -17.45
CA PHE A 414 -18.23 26.27 -18.53
C PHE A 414 -17.18 25.22 -18.15
N LEU A 415 -16.04 25.63 -17.60
CA LEU A 415 -14.99 24.71 -17.15
C LEU A 415 -15.47 23.77 -16.05
N LEU A 416 -16.27 24.28 -15.10
CA LEU A 416 -16.86 23.49 -14.03
C LEU A 416 -17.82 22.42 -14.58
N LEU A 417 -18.71 22.80 -15.49
CA LEU A 417 -19.65 21.86 -16.12
C LEU A 417 -18.93 20.81 -16.96
N LEU A 418 -17.86 21.20 -17.65
CA LEU A 418 -17.01 20.28 -18.40
C LEU A 418 -16.31 19.27 -17.49
N GLN A 419 -15.73 19.73 -16.38
CA GLN A 419 -15.09 18.85 -15.40
C GLN A 419 -16.11 17.87 -14.79
N PHE A 420 -17.30 18.35 -14.42
CA PHE A 420 -18.34 17.51 -13.85
C PHE A 420 -18.81 16.43 -14.83
N GLN A 421 -19.01 16.78 -16.10
CA GLN A 421 -19.38 15.81 -17.14
C GLN A 421 -18.31 14.71 -17.29
N ARG A 422 -17.03 15.06 -17.23
CA ARG A 422 -15.93 14.08 -17.25
C ARG A 422 -15.94 13.17 -16.04
N GLN A 423 -16.14 13.73 -14.85
CA GLN A 423 -16.23 12.96 -13.61
C GLN A 423 -17.42 11.97 -13.63
N MET A 424 -18.54 12.34 -14.27
CA MET A 424 -19.71 11.46 -14.41
C MET A 424 -19.50 10.33 -15.43
N THR A 425 -18.55 10.47 -16.36
CA THR A 425 -18.25 9.46 -17.39
C THR A 425 -17.02 8.61 -17.08
N THR A 426 -16.15 9.08 -16.19
CA THR A 426 -14.92 8.37 -15.80
C THR A 426 -15.26 7.17 -14.91
N PRO A 427 -14.89 5.93 -15.31
CA PRO A 427 -14.99 4.79 -14.41
C PRO A 427 -14.11 5.02 -13.19
N SER A 428 -14.68 4.98 -11.99
CA SER A 428 -13.92 5.19 -10.75
C SER A 428 -14.61 4.58 -9.53
N ALA A 429 -13.85 4.49 -8.43
CA ALA A 429 -14.33 4.17 -7.09
C ALA A 429 -15.20 5.29 -6.46
N PHE A 430 -15.24 6.47 -7.07
CA PHE A 430 -16.02 7.60 -6.58
C PHE A 430 -17.45 7.58 -7.10
N HIS A 431 -18.39 7.85 -6.19
CA HIS A 431 -19.81 7.95 -6.49
C HIS A 431 -20.34 9.34 -6.16
N LEU A 432 -21.18 9.90 -7.02
CA LEU A 432 -21.80 11.20 -6.76
C LEU A 432 -22.49 11.23 -5.38
N LEU A 433 -22.08 12.18 -4.54
CA LEU A 433 -22.67 12.48 -3.23
C LEU A 433 -23.59 13.70 -3.36
N TYR A 434 -23.09 14.79 -3.94
CA TYR A 434 -23.84 16.02 -4.17
C TYR A 434 -23.51 16.63 -5.56
N PRO A 435 -24.48 17.17 -6.32
CA PRO A 435 -25.90 17.35 -5.98
C PRO A 435 -26.69 16.05 -5.89
N SER A 436 -27.59 15.97 -4.90
CA SER A 436 -28.49 14.82 -4.71
C SER A 436 -29.47 14.72 -5.88
N THR A 437 -29.63 13.55 -6.50
CA THR A 437 -30.59 13.35 -7.60
C THR A 437 -32.04 13.20 -7.11
N SER A 438 -32.20 12.89 -5.81
CA SER A 438 -33.44 12.76 -5.06
C SER A 438 -34.08 14.06 -4.60
N SER A 439 -33.46 15.23 -4.83
CA SER A 439 -34.15 16.50 -4.66
C SER A 439 -35.30 16.56 -5.67
N SER A 440 -36.51 16.39 -5.18
CA SER A 440 -37.74 16.57 -5.95
C SER A 440 -37.67 17.92 -6.64
N PHE A 441 -37.85 17.90 -7.96
CA PHE A 441 -38.28 19.09 -8.67
C PHE A 441 -39.67 19.39 -8.13
N SER A 442 -39.77 20.24 -7.11
CA SER A 442 -41.03 20.89 -6.81
C SER A 442 -41.35 21.71 -8.06
N LEU A 443 -42.24 21.21 -8.90
CA LEU A 443 -42.96 22.04 -9.87
C LEU A 443 -43.78 23.06 -9.07
N SER A 444 -43.13 24.10 -8.57
CA SER A 444 -43.75 25.41 -8.43
C SER A 444 -43.70 26.13 -9.77
N SER A 445 -44.11 25.45 -10.84
CA SER A 445 -44.68 26.09 -12.02
C SER A 445 -46.12 26.50 -11.68
N SER A 446 -46.25 27.46 -10.76
CA SER A 446 -47.47 28.20 -10.53
C SER A 446 -47.22 29.67 -10.85
N SER A 447 -46.88 29.91 -12.11
CA SER A 447 -47.15 31.19 -12.77
C SER A 447 -46.89 31.01 -14.27
N SER A 448 -47.97 30.76 -14.99
CA SER A 448 -48.15 31.17 -16.37
C SER A 448 -47.71 32.64 -16.54
N SER A 449 -46.45 32.84 -16.90
CA SER A 449 -45.94 34.04 -17.56
C SER A 449 -44.50 33.77 -18.00
N SER A 450 -44.34 33.66 -19.32
CA SER A 450 -43.15 34.05 -20.08
C SER A 450 -42.04 34.74 -19.26
N SER A 451 -41.10 33.95 -18.72
CA SER A 451 -39.81 34.45 -18.28
C SER A 451 -38.71 33.49 -18.75
N SER A 452 -38.13 33.85 -19.89
CA SER A 452 -36.96 33.25 -20.51
C SER A 452 -35.71 33.59 -19.69
N GLY A 453 -35.63 33.11 -18.45
CA GLY A 453 -34.44 33.25 -17.60
C GLY A 453 -33.38 32.18 -17.93
N PRO A 454 -32.07 32.50 -17.88
CA PRO A 454 -31.03 31.50 -18.07
C PRO A 454 -31.05 30.47 -16.92
N LEU A 455 -30.94 29.18 -17.25
CA LEU A 455 -30.83 28.10 -16.26
C LEU A 455 -29.58 28.31 -15.39
N SER A 456 -29.69 28.06 -14.08
CA SER A 456 -28.53 28.16 -13.17
C SER A 456 -27.56 27.00 -13.38
N VAL A 457 -26.27 27.20 -13.04
CA VAL A 457 -25.25 26.14 -13.13
C VAL A 457 -25.60 24.95 -12.24
N SER A 458 -26.17 25.17 -11.04
CA SER A 458 -26.64 24.11 -10.15
C SER A 458 -27.72 23.24 -10.80
N GLU A 459 -28.64 23.87 -11.54
CA GLU A 459 -29.71 23.19 -12.27
C GLU A 459 -29.14 22.33 -13.41
N LEU A 460 -28.13 22.83 -14.12
CA LEU A 460 -27.44 22.07 -15.17
C LEU A 460 -26.70 20.85 -14.61
N LEU A 461 -26.05 20.96 -13.45
CA LEU A 461 -25.41 19.82 -12.79
C LEU A 461 -26.41 18.72 -12.43
N ILE A 462 -27.58 19.07 -11.90
CA ILE A 462 -28.65 18.10 -11.57
C ILE A 462 -29.18 17.42 -12.84
N ARG A 463 -29.34 18.17 -13.94
CA ARG A 463 -29.76 17.59 -15.23
C ARG A 463 -28.72 16.60 -15.76
N ILE A 464 -27.45 16.95 -15.74
CA ILE A 464 -26.35 16.07 -16.17
C ILE A 464 -26.30 14.81 -15.29
N SER A 465 -26.43 14.96 -13.96
CA SER A 465 -26.35 13.82 -13.04
C SER A 465 -27.48 12.82 -13.26
N ARG A 466 -28.73 13.31 -13.40
CA ARG A 466 -29.90 12.47 -13.73
C ARG A 466 -29.75 11.75 -15.06
N TYR A 467 -29.22 12.42 -16.08
CA TYR A 467 -28.98 11.82 -17.40
C TYR A 467 -28.09 10.57 -17.30
N TYR A 468 -26.93 10.68 -16.64
CA TYR A 468 -25.99 9.55 -16.48
C TYR A 468 -26.46 8.49 -15.48
N GLU A 469 -27.31 8.83 -14.51
CA GLU A 469 -27.94 7.86 -13.62
C GLU A 469 -28.99 7.01 -14.38
N LEU A 470 -29.86 7.65 -15.16
CA LEU A 470 -30.85 6.98 -16.02
C LEU A 470 -30.18 6.08 -17.06
N GLN A 471 -29.10 6.56 -17.68
CA GLN A 471 -28.34 5.77 -18.66
C GLN A 471 -27.76 4.50 -18.04
N ARG A 472 -27.19 4.57 -16.82
CA ARG A 472 -26.71 3.39 -16.08
C ARG A 472 -27.83 2.41 -15.74
N ASN A 473 -28.99 2.91 -15.33
CA ASN A 473 -30.16 2.08 -15.02
C ASN A 473 -30.74 1.39 -16.27
N LEU A 474 -30.69 2.05 -17.43
CA LEU A 474 -31.11 1.47 -18.72
C LEU A 474 -30.14 0.39 -19.20
N SER A 475 -28.83 0.62 -19.10
CA SER A 475 -27.82 -0.40 -19.42
C SER A 475 -27.97 -1.64 -18.53
N SER A 476 -28.21 -1.47 -17.23
CA SER A 476 -28.44 -2.57 -16.28
C SER A 476 -29.71 -3.40 -16.58
N ARG A 477 -30.71 -2.85 -17.28
CA ARG A 477 -31.93 -3.57 -17.71
C ARG A 477 -31.77 -4.30 -19.04
N HIS A 478 -30.89 -3.83 -19.93
CA HIS A 478 -30.69 -4.44 -21.24
C HIS A 478 -29.85 -5.73 -21.18
N ASP A 479 -28.97 -5.85 -20.17
CA ASP A 479 -28.19 -7.07 -19.88
C ASP A 479 -29.04 -8.25 -19.41
N THR A 480 -30.32 -8.03 -19.05
CA THR A 480 -31.23 -9.10 -18.63
C THR A 480 -31.99 -9.76 -19.79
N GLN A 481 -31.89 -9.24 -21.03
CA GLN A 481 -32.67 -9.74 -22.17
C GLN A 481 -31.86 -10.15 -23.42
N VAL A 482 -30.55 -9.93 -23.47
CA VAL A 482 -29.71 -10.35 -24.61
C VAL A 482 -28.39 -10.92 -24.11
N SER A 483 -28.29 -12.26 -24.05
CA SER A 483 -27.02 -12.99 -24.15
C SER A 483 -27.27 -14.48 -24.44
N THR A 484 -27.53 -14.79 -25.69
CA THR A 484 -26.95 -15.96 -26.35
C THR A 484 -25.88 -15.44 -27.32
N ASN A 485 -24.63 -15.80 -27.02
CA ASN A 485 -23.42 -15.81 -27.84
C ASN A 485 -22.73 -14.47 -28.20
N GLN A 486 -21.44 -14.46 -27.86
CA GLN A 486 -20.31 -13.70 -28.40
C GLN A 486 -20.00 -12.28 -27.86
N GLU A 487 -19.13 -12.30 -26.83
CA GLU A 487 -17.94 -11.45 -26.61
C GLU A 487 -18.05 -9.93 -26.35
N SER A 488 -17.71 -9.53 -25.11
CA SER A 488 -16.51 -8.72 -24.76
C SER A 488 -16.76 -7.68 -23.66
N ALA A 489 -16.24 -8.02 -22.48
CA ALA A 489 -15.60 -7.19 -21.44
C ALA A 489 -16.15 -5.80 -21.03
N VAL A 490 -16.19 -5.68 -19.69
CA VAL A 490 -15.92 -4.52 -18.82
C VAL A 490 -17.16 -3.92 -18.14
N SER A 491 -17.66 -4.61 -17.12
CA SER A 491 -17.96 -4.01 -15.80
C SER A 491 -18.49 -5.05 -14.79
N SER A 492 -17.84 -5.07 -13.63
CA SER A 492 -18.43 -5.33 -12.29
C SER A 492 -19.29 -6.57 -12.07
N SER A 493 -18.63 -7.68 -11.71
CA SER A 493 -19.18 -8.65 -10.74
C SER A 493 -18.08 -9.63 -10.28
N GLN A 494 -17.33 -9.31 -9.23
CA GLN A 494 -16.48 -10.31 -8.55
C GLN A 494 -15.99 -9.79 -7.20
N ASP A 495 -16.74 -10.07 -6.13
CA ASP A 495 -16.20 -10.09 -4.75
C ASP A 495 -16.83 -11.19 -3.87
N ARG A 496 -17.50 -12.18 -4.46
CA ARG A 496 -17.84 -13.45 -3.78
C ARG A 496 -17.57 -14.72 -4.58
N ALA A 497 -16.80 -14.62 -5.65
CA ALA A 497 -16.25 -15.77 -6.39
C ALA A 497 -14.89 -15.40 -6.99
N ALA A 498 -13.91 -15.12 -6.12
CA ALA A 498 -12.51 -14.97 -6.53
C ALA A 498 -11.99 -16.36 -6.92
N GLY A 499 -12.00 -16.69 -8.21
CA GLY A 499 -11.46 -17.97 -8.69
C GLY A 499 -11.63 -18.27 -10.18
N LYS A 500 -11.80 -17.27 -11.07
CA LYS A 500 -11.91 -17.56 -12.52
C LYS A 500 -11.23 -16.58 -13.48
N GLY A 501 -10.50 -15.56 -13.00
CA GLY A 501 -9.65 -14.72 -13.84
C GLY A 501 -8.18 -14.92 -13.45
N GLY A 502 -7.31 -15.21 -14.43
CA GLY A 502 -5.87 -15.36 -14.21
C GLY A 502 -5.17 -14.01 -13.95
N CYS A 503 -3.93 -14.06 -13.48
CA CYS A 503 -3.09 -12.90 -13.21
C CYS A 503 -2.66 -12.21 -14.52
N VAL A 504 -3.41 -11.18 -14.95
CA VAL A 504 -3.17 -10.46 -16.22
C VAL A 504 -1.98 -9.49 -16.14
N ASP A 505 -1.77 -8.84 -15.01
CA ASP A 505 -0.70 -7.87 -14.78
C ASP A 505 0.15 -8.26 -13.56
N PRO A 506 1.32 -8.92 -13.78
CA PRO A 506 2.15 -9.45 -12.71
C PRO A 506 3.09 -8.41 -12.09
N HIS A 507 2.78 -7.11 -12.23
CA HIS A 507 3.58 -6.06 -11.60
C HIS A 507 3.15 -5.76 -10.16
N LEU A 508 4.11 -5.31 -9.35
CA LEU A 508 3.83 -4.81 -8.01
C LEU A 508 3.37 -3.35 -8.08
N ARG A 509 2.35 -3.03 -7.30
CA ARG A 509 1.90 -1.66 -7.02
C ARG A 509 2.85 -0.96 -6.05
N GLN A 510 3.33 -1.63 -5.00
CA GLN A 510 4.26 -1.04 -4.03
C GLN A 510 4.90 -2.13 -3.15
N ILE A 511 6.06 -1.83 -2.54
CA ILE A 511 6.68 -2.66 -1.49
C ILE A 511 6.67 -1.88 -0.18
N TYR A 512 5.81 -2.30 0.76
CA TYR A 512 5.73 -1.70 2.10
C TYR A 512 6.72 -2.35 3.05
N THR A 513 7.42 -1.53 3.83
CA THR A 513 8.48 -1.98 4.75
C THR A 513 8.40 -1.29 6.10
N ASP A 514 8.75 -2.02 7.16
CA ASP A 514 8.88 -1.50 8.52
C ASP A 514 10.14 -2.08 9.19
N PRO A 515 11.13 -1.24 9.59
CA PRO A 515 11.15 0.21 9.40
C PRO A 515 11.16 0.60 7.91
N PRO A 516 10.71 1.81 7.53
CA PRO A 516 10.69 2.26 6.14
C PRO A 516 12.09 2.22 5.52
N LEU A 517 12.24 1.42 4.45
CA LEU A 517 13.50 1.27 3.74
C LEU A 517 13.59 2.23 2.54
N PRO A 518 14.66 3.05 2.42
CA PRO A 518 14.92 3.81 1.21
C PRO A 518 15.46 2.88 0.10
N LEU A 519 14.55 2.40 -0.76
CA LEU A 519 14.93 1.56 -1.90
C LEU A 519 15.72 2.37 -2.94
N THR A 520 16.79 1.77 -3.44
CA THR A 520 17.65 2.30 -4.50
C THR A 520 17.69 1.31 -5.67
N PRO A 521 17.21 1.69 -6.88
CA PRO A 521 16.51 2.95 -7.18
C PRO A 521 15.15 3.05 -6.44
N PRO A 522 14.52 4.24 -6.38
CA PRO A 522 13.16 4.38 -5.86
C PRO A 522 12.20 3.40 -6.53
N PHE A 523 11.19 2.94 -5.79
CA PHE A 523 10.30 1.90 -6.28
C PHE A 523 9.63 2.27 -7.61
N SER A 524 9.70 1.36 -8.58
CA SER A 524 9.04 1.44 -9.87
C SER A 524 8.54 0.05 -10.28
N PRO A 525 7.27 -0.11 -10.70
CA PRO A 525 6.74 -1.43 -11.08
C PRO A 525 7.60 -2.17 -12.11
N TRP A 526 8.36 -1.45 -12.93
CA TRP A 526 9.20 -2.01 -13.99
C TRP A 526 10.59 -2.49 -13.53
N VAL A 527 11.03 -2.06 -12.35
CA VAL A 527 12.34 -2.43 -11.78
C VAL A 527 12.18 -3.65 -10.89
N LYS A 528 12.97 -4.69 -11.15
CA LYS A 528 12.88 -5.99 -10.46
C LYS A 528 13.94 -6.18 -9.37
N GLU A 529 14.90 -5.27 -9.24
CA GLU A 529 16.00 -5.39 -8.30
C GLU A 529 16.20 -4.08 -7.54
N TYR A 530 16.25 -4.19 -6.21
CA TYR A 530 16.33 -3.04 -5.30
C TYR A 530 17.40 -3.27 -4.24
N HIS A 531 18.05 -2.20 -3.83
CA HIS A 531 19.02 -2.19 -2.75
C HIS A 531 18.57 -1.25 -1.64
N ALA A 532 18.80 -1.64 -0.38
CA ALA A 532 18.56 -0.82 0.79
C ALA A 532 19.69 -1.01 1.80
N GLU A 533 20.11 0.08 2.42
CA GLU A 533 21.10 0.07 3.50
C GLU A 533 20.39 0.33 4.83
N VAL A 534 20.75 -0.44 5.85
CA VAL A 534 20.20 -0.30 7.20
C VAL A 534 21.31 -0.24 8.24
N THR A 535 21.06 0.53 9.29
CA THR A 535 22.00 0.68 10.41
C THR A 535 22.25 -0.66 11.11
N PHE A 536 23.37 -0.74 11.84
CA PHE A 536 23.70 -1.91 12.64
C PHE A 536 22.57 -2.34 13.60
N ASP A 537 21.78 -1.42 14.14
CA ASP A 537 20.74 -1.76 15.13
C ASP A 537 19.49 -2.41 14.49
N THR A 538 19.33 -2.31 13.17
CA THR A 538 18.20 -2.89 12.44
C THR A 538 18.40 -4.40 12.23
N VAL A 539 17.89 -5.19 13.18
CA VAL A 539 17.98 -6.67 13.15
C VAL A 539 16.86 -7.36 12.38
N MET A 540 15.72 -6.69 12.22
CA MET A 540 14.53 -7.24 11.58
C MET A 540 13.93 -6.20 10.65
N VAL A 541 13.45 -6.64 9.49
CA VAL A 541 12.64 -5.83 8.56
C VAL A 541 11.37 -6.59 8.26
N ARG A 542 10.22 -5.97 8.47
CA ARG A 542 8.93 -6.49 8.02
C ARG A 542 8.66 -5.98 6.62
N LEU A 543 8.18 -6.86 5.74
CA LEU A 543 7.93 -6.53 4.33
C LEU A 543 6.56 -7.07 3.88
N ARG A 544 5.78 -6.23 3.19
CA ARG A 544 4.50 -6.57 2.56
C ARG A 544 4.46 -5.97 1.15
N PRO A 545 4.61 -6.77 0.09
CA PRO A 545 4.42 -6.31 -1.28
C PRO A 545 2.95 -6.33 -1.67
N GLU A 546 2.53 -5.36 -2.48
CA GLU A 546 1.16 -5.25 -2.98
C GLU A 546 1.13 -5.37 -4.50
N PRO A 547 0.36 -6.30 -5.09
CA PRO A 547 0.23 -6.43 -6.55
C PRO A 547 -0.66 -5.33 -7.15
N VAL A 548 -0.47 -5.03 -8.44
CA VAL A 548 -1.35 -4.12 -9.19
C VAL A 548 -2.73 -4.76 -9.37
N SER A 549 -2.76 -6.00 -9.84
CA SER A 549 -3.98 -6.77 -10.04
C SER A 549 -4.37 -7.57 -8.79
N SER A 550 -5.63 -7.49 -8.40
CA SER A 550 -6.20 -8.28 -7.29
C SER A 550 -6.29 -9.78 -7.59
N ALA A 551 -6.16 -10.19 -8.85
CA ALA A 551 -6.11 -11.60 -9.25
C ALA A 551 -4.74 -12.24 -9.00
N CYS A 552 -3.67 -11.44 -8.93
CA CYS A 552 -2.32 -11.94 -8.67
C CYS A 552 -2.09 -12.17 -7.18
N ARG A 553 -1.39 -13.25 -6.83
CA ARG A 553 -0.96 -13.51 -5.45
C ARG A 553 0.52 -13.20 -5.31
N VAL A 554 0.94 -12.97 -4.07
CA VAL A 554 2.31 -12.61 -3.73
C VAL A 554 2.80 -13.54 -2.65
N HIS A 555 3.95 -14.16 -2.91
CA HIS A 555 4.62 -15.06 -2.00
C HIS A 555 6.05 -14.60 -1.77
N LEU A 556 6.49 -14.73 -0.53
CA LEU A 556 7.81 -14.33 -0.09
C LEU A 556 8.74 -15.55 -0.02
N ASP A 557 9.85 -15.49 -0.76
CA ASP A 557 10.91 -16.48 -1.00
C ASP A 557 10.49 -17.85 -1.57
N GLU A 558 9.49 -18.49 -0.98
CA GLU A 558 8.99 -19.80 -1.39
C GLU A 558 7.68 -19.65 -2.19
N HIS A 559 7.37 -20.59 -3.08
CA HIS A 559 6.16 -20.54 -3.93
C HIS A 559 4.85 -20.55 -3.13
N GLY A 560 4.89 -21.07 -1.89
CA GLY A 560 3.78 -21.02 -0.92
C GLY A 560 4.08 -20.15 0.29
N GLY A 561 5.05 -19.23 0.17
CA GLY A 561 5.45 -18.32 1.24
C GLY A 561 4.33 -17.36 1.63
N PRO A 562 4.40 -16.72 2.81
CA PRO A 562 3.39 -15.77 3.25
C PRO A 562 3.44 -14.49 2.40
N ARG A 563 2.32 -13.76 2.32
CA ARG A 563 2.24 -12.43 1.67
C ARG A 563 2.98 -11.32 2.45
N MET A 564 3.24 -11.55 3.73
CA MET A 564 3.95 -10.65 4.62
C MET A 564 4.84 -11.48 5.55
N ALA A 565 6.08 -11.05 5.75
CA ALA A 565 7.01 -11.73 6.65
C ALA A 565 7.91 -10.73 7.39
N ASN A 566 8.41 -11.19 8.55
CA ASN A 566 9.45 -10.52 9.32
C ASN A 566 10.79 -11.17 9.01
N TYR A 567 11.72 -10.42 8.42
CA TYR A 567 13.00 -10.89 7.96
C TYR A 567 14.13 -10.55 8.92
N PRO A 568 14.86 -11.54 9.46
CA PRO A 568 16.10 -11.27 10.17
C PRO A 568 17.17 -10.80 9.19
N VAL A 569 17.68 -9.59 9.40
CA VAL A 569 18.75 -9.01 8.59
C VAL A 569 20.08 -9.28 9.27
N GLY A 570 20.88 -10.16 8.68
CA GLY A 570 22.24 -10.44 9.15
C GLY A 570 23.21 -9.33 8.75
N LEU A 571 24.40 -9.29 9.35
CA LEU A 571 25.47 -8.40 8.91
C LEU A 571 25.82 -8.62 7.44
N GLY A 572 26.07 -7.53 6.71
CA GLY A 572 26.34 -7.55 5.28
C GLY A 572 25.08 -7.75 4.46
N ASN A 573 25.21 -8.43 3.31
CA ASN A 573 24.12 -8.60 2.36
C ASN A 573 23.14 -9.70 2.78
N SER A 574 21.87 -9.31 2.89
CA SER A 574 20.69 -10.19 2.90
C SER A 574 19.94 -10.05 1.57
N ARG A 575 19.28 -11.13 1.14
CA ARG A 575 18.46 -11.15 -0.08
C ARG A 575 17.05 -11.60 0.30
N ILE A 576 16.05 -10.87 -0.17
CA ILE A 576 14.62 -11.19 -0.05
C ILE A 576 14.06 -11.31 -1.46
N SER A 577 13.41 -12.43 -1.77
CA SER A 577 12.77 -12.66 -3.07
C SER A 577 11.25 -12.55 -2.94
N ILE A 578 10.62 -11.81 -3.84
CA ILE A 578 9.18 -11.58 -3.88
C ILE A 578 8.67 -12.20 -5.17
N LEU A 579 7.84 -13.22 -5.06
CA LEU A 579 7.27 -13.96 -6.18
C LEU A 579 5.83 -13.49 -6.40
N VAL A 580 5.51 -13.04 -7.59
CA VAL A 580 4.14 -12.74 -8.03
C VAL A 580 3.64 -13.95 -8.82
N THR A 581 2.54 -14.55 -8.36
CA THR A 581 2.02 -15.81 -8.90
C THR A 581 0.59 -15.67 -9.44
N ASP A 582 0.26 -16.56 -10.37
CA ASP A 582 -1.12 -16.89 -10.73
C ASP A 582 -1.54 -18.17 -10.00
N ASP A 583 -2.56 -18.07 -9.15
CA ASP A 583 -3.11 -19.18 -8.36
C ASP A 583 -4.39 -19.75 -9.02
N GLY A 584 -4.59 -19.50 -10.32
CA GLY A 584 -5.65 -20.12 -11.11
C GLY A 584 -5.51 -21.64 -11.26
N GLU A 585 -4.30 -22.16 -11.09
CA GLU A 585 -3.94 -23.59 -11.16
C GLU A 585 -3.57 -24.14 -9.77
N PRO A 586 -3.63 -25.47 -9.54
CA PRO A 586 -3.37 -26.08 -8.23
C PRO A 586 -1.92 -25.90 -7.74
N GLU A 587 -0.97 -25.65 -8.64
CA GLU A 587 0.37 -25.19 -8.30
C GLU A 587 0.53 -23.73 -8.75
N PRO A 588 0.94 -22.81 -7.85
CA PRO A 588 1.06 -21.40 -8.17
C PRO A 588 2.17 -21.16 -9.20
N VAL A 589 1.81 -20.58 -10.35
CA VAL A 589 2.76 -20.31 -11.44
C VAL A 589 3.41 -18.96 -11.19
N VAL A 590 4.74 -18.92 -11.08
CA VAL A 590 5.49 -17.67 -10.88
C VAL A 590 5.55 -16.87 -12.17
N MET A 591 4.89 -15.70 -12.16
CA MET A 591 4.80 -14.79 -13.29
C MET A 591 5.95 -13.79 -13.32
N THR A 592 6.37 -13.28 -12.16
CA THR A 592 7.50 -12.33 -12.03
C THR A 592 8.12 -12.41 -10.64
N ILE A 593 9.42 -12.14 -10.54
CA ILE A 593 10.17 -12.09 -9.28
C ILE A 593 10.79 -10.71 -9.12
N TYR A 594 10.62 -10.12 -7.94
CA TYR A 594 11.34 -8.92 -7.48
C TYR A 594 12.34 -9.33 -6.40
N THR A 595 13.52 -8.72 -6.38
CA THR A 595 14.55 -9.00 -5.37
C THR A 595 14.90 -7.72 -4.61
N VAL A 596 14.89 -7.79 -3.28
CA VAL A 596 15.34 -6.73 -2.39
C VAL A 596 16.62 -7.18 -1.68
N HIS A 597 17.72 -6.49 -1.96
CA HIS A 597 19.00 -6.64 -1.29
C HIS A 597 19.07 -5.67 -0.12
N VAL A 598 19.19 -6.20 1.10
CA VAL A 598 19.32 -5.39 2.31
C VAL A 598 20.75 -5.54 2.82
N TYR A 599 21.53 -4.46 2.77
CA TYR A 599 22.86 -4.40 3.37
C TYR A 599 22.75 -3.83 4.78
N ARG A 600 23.06 -4.64 5.79
CA ARG A 600 23.17 -4.17 7.17
C ARG A 600 24.61 -3.81 7.46
N GLU A 601 24.81 -2.56 7.86
CA GLU A 601 26.11 -2.04 8.25
C GLU A 601 26.72 -2.87 9.39
N SER A 602 28.04 -3.02 9.32
CA SER A 602 28.81 -3.51 10.46
C SER A 602 28.80 -2.48 11.58
N ARG A 603 29.03 -2.92 12.82
CA ARG A 603 29.16 -1.99 13.94
C ARG A 603 30.29 -1.00 13.64
N PRO A 604 30.09 0.31 13.82
CA PRO A 604 31.15 1.30 13.60
C PRO A 604 32.38 0.93 14.44
N SER A 605 33.55 0.87 13.82
CA SER A 605 34.81 0.79 14.55
C SER A 605 35.14 2.15 15.15
N LEU A 606 35.95 2.16 16.21
CA LEU A 606 36.46 3.43 16.73
C LEU A 606 37.26 4.18 15.66
N PRO A 607 37.15 5.52 15.58
CA PRO A 607 37.99 6.31 14.70
C PRO A 607 39.45 6.06 15.05
N MET A 608 40.29 5.88 14.02
CA MET A 608 41.73 5.58 14.19
C MET A 608 42.49 6.65 15.00
N PHE A 609 42.00 7.89 14.97
CA PHE A 609 42.58 9.03 15.67
C PHE A 609 41.54 9.62 16.64
N GLY A 610 41.93 9.83 17.89
CA GLY A 610 41.08 10.42 18.94
C GLY A 610 41.49 9.94 20.34
N ASP A 611 41.02 10.64 21.37
CA ASP A 611 41.16 10.19 22.76
C ASP A 611 40.13 9.08 23.03
N HIS A 612 40.59 7.85 23.22
CA HIS A 612 39.75 6.72 23.61
C HIS A 612 39.81 6.48 25.11
N VAL A 613 38.66 6.16 25.71
CA VAL A 613 38.58 5.69 27.09
C VAL A 613 38.42 4.18 27.09
N THR A 614 39.14 3.50 27.99
CA THR A 614 38.84 2.09 28.26
C THR A 614 37.69 2.03 29.24
N CYS A 615 36.62 1.36 28.86
CA CYS A 615 35.48 1.12 29.72
C CYS A 615 35.48 -0.34 30.17
N SER A 616 34.89 -0.61 31.33
CA SER A 616 34.71 -1.96 31.83
C SER A 616 33.33 -2.18 32.41
N PHE A 617 32.88 -3.43 32.39
CA PHE A 617 31.62 -3.84 33.00
C PHE A 617 31.70 -5.30 33.47
N VAL A 618 30.95 -5.64 34.52
CA VAL A 618 30.84 -7.02 35.03
C VAL A 618 29.58 -7.70 34.50
N GLN A 619 28.51 -6.94 34.31
CA GLN A 619 27.24 -7.43 33.77
C GLN A 619 26.48 -6.30 33.06
N ASP A 620 25.60 -6.69 32.15
CA ASP A 620 24.69 -5.79 31.45
C ASP A 620 23.50 -5.40 32.34
N CYS A 621 23.06 -4.13 32.27
CA CYS A 621 21.95 -3.66 33.10
C CYS A 621 20.57 -4.16 32.62
N GLY A 622 20.44 -4.55 31.37
CA GLY A 622 19.24 -5.19 30.82
C GLY A 622 19.12 -6.68 31.19
N LEU A 623 20.21 -7.30 31.64
CA LEU A 623 20.25 -8.70 32.06
C LEU A 623 21.06 -8.90 33.35
N LEU A 624 20.49 -8.49 34.48
CA LEU A 624 21.14 -8.62 35.79
C LEU A 624 21.18 -10.08 36.25
N VAL A 625 22.37 -10.67 36.25
CA VAL A 625 22.61 -12.03 36.76
C VAL A 625 22.97 -12.01 38.25
N ARG A 626 23.66 -10.95 38.70
CA ARG A 626 24.08 -10.77 40.10
C ARG A 626 23.58 -9.42 40.61
N PRO A 627 22.40 -9.36 41.26
CA PRO A 627 21.77 -8.10 41.67
C PRO A 627 22.63 -7.23 42.60
N GLY A 628 23.51 -7.85 43.41
CA GLY A 628 24.40 -7.14 44.33
C GLY A 628 25.69 -6.58 43.72
N ARG A 629 25.87 -6.64 42.40
CA ARG A 629 27.03 -6.11 41.68
C ARG A 629 26.60 -4.95 40.79
N SER A 630 27.49 -3.98 40.55
CA SER A 630 27.23 -2.91 39.57
C SER A 630 27.02 -3.50 38.18
N CYS A 631 26.25 -2.78 37.36
CA CYS A 631 25.99 -3.11 35.96
C CYS A 631 26.34 -1.92 35.06
N GLY A 632 26.51 -2.19 33.77
CA GLY A 632 26.80 -1.16 32.77
C GLY A 632 28.27 -0.75 32.71
N LEU A 633 28.59 0.09 31.72
CA LEU A 633 29.94 0.53 31.42
C LEU A 633 30.43 1.57 32.44
N GLN A 634 31.67 1.40 32.89
CA GLN A 634 32.34 2.31 33.83
C GLN A 634 33.77 2.58 33.35
N PRO A 635 34.31 3.81 33.51
CA PRO A 635 35.70 4.10 33.18
C PRO A 635 36.66 3.15 33.89
N PHE A 636 37.62 2.61 33.14
CA PHE A 636 38.61 1.66 33.63
C PHE A 636 40.01 2.20 33.38
N ILE A 637 40.73 2.44 34.47
CA ILE A 637 42.14 2.83 34.43
C ILE A 637 42.96 1.61 34.84
N ARG A 638 43.78 1.11 33.91
CA ARG A 638 44.69 0.02 34.19
C ARG A 638 45.90 0.57 34.92
N SER A 639 46.06 0.23 36.20
CA SER A 639 47.20 0.68 37.01
C SER A 639 48.46 -0.14 36.75
N GLN A 640 48.36 -1.47 36.56
CA GLN A 640 49.49 -2.36 36.22
C GLN A 640 49.01 -3.60 35.43
N SER A 641 49.86 -4.12 34.54
CA SER A 641 49.62 -5.39 33.84
C SER A 641 50.07 -6.56 34.72
N PRO A 642 49.20 -7.55 35.02
CA PRO A 642 49.60 -8.72 35.81
C PRO A 642 50.72 -9.49 35.12
N LEU A 643 51.78 -9.83 35.86
CA LEU A 643 52.91 -10.61 35.34
C LEU A 643 52.68 -12.13 35.41
N GLN A 644 51.67 -12.58 36.16
CA GLN A 644 51.39 -14.00 36.40
C GLN A 644 50.27 -14.53 35.49
N THR A 645 50.47 -15.74 34.95
CA THR A 645 49.45 -16.48 34.21
C THR A 645 48.36 -17.01 35.13
N CYS A 646 47.10 -16.92 34.71
CA CYS A 646 45.98 -17.48 35.45
C CYS A 646 46.08 -19.01 35.57
N SER A 647 45.72 -19.56 36.74
CA SER A 647 45.69 -21.01 37.00
C SER A 647 44.45 -21.69 36.40
N SER A 648 43.38 -20.95 36.15
CA SER A 648 42.16 -21.44 35.52
C SER A 648 41.59 -20.44 34.50
N GLY A 649 40.69 -20.89 33.62
CA GLY A 649 40.02 -20.06 32.63
C GLY A 649 38.79 -19.29 33.14
N HIS A 650 38.38 -19.49 34.40
CA HIS A 650 37.18 -18.89 35.00
C HIS A 650 37.49 -17.88 36.11
N GLU A 651 38.71 -17.34 36.11
CA GLU A 651 39.14 -16.35 37.09
C GLU A 651 38.23 -15.10 37.08
N PRO A 652 37.93 -14.53 38.26
CA PRO A 652 37.10 -13.34 38.36
C PRO A 652 37.78 -12.15 37.68
N GLY A 653 36.95 -11.31 37.09
CA GLY A 653 37.40 -10.20 36.28
C GLY A 653 36.23 -9.37 35.76
N ARG A 654 36.50 -8.65 34.68
CA ARG A 654 35.54 -7.76 34.03
C ARG A 654 35.76 -7.75 32.53
N TRP A 655 34.70 -7.49 31.77
CA TRP A 655 34.84 -7.17 30.36
C TRP A 655 35.43 -5.78 30.23
N VAL A 656 36.42 -5.61 29.37
CA VAL A 656 37.01 -4.33 28.99
C VAL A 656 36.75 -4.09 27.51
N VAL A 657 36.43 -2.84 27.16
CA VAL A 657 36.13 -2.43 25.78
C VAL A 657 36.57 -0.97 25.58
N PRO A 658 37.27 -0.65 24.49
CA PRO A 658 37.59 0.74 24.19
C PRO A 658 36.34 1.46 23.68
N CYS A 659 36.14 2.72 24.09
CA CYS A 659 35.01 3.56 23.69
C CYS A 659 35.42 5.04 23.53
N LEU A 660 34.58 5.85 22.89
CA LEU A 660 34.69 7.31 23.02
C LEU A 660 34.09 7.81 24.34
N SER A 661 33.05 7.14 24.85
CA SER A 661 32.47 7.43 26.16
C SER A 661 31.91 6.18 26.82
N CYS A 662 32.16 6.00 28.11
CA CYS A 662 31.53 4.93 28.89
C CYS A 662 30.05 5.18 29.19
N SER A 663 29.52 6.38 28.92
CA SER A 663 28.09 6.68 29.09
C SER A 663 27.23 6.25 27.90
N ASP A 664 27.82 6.04 26.72
CA ASP A 664 27.11 5.66 25.50
C ASP A 664 27.75 4.40 24.88
N ASN A 665 27.06 3.26 25.03
CA ASN A 665 27.51 1.96 24.55
C ASN A 665 27.67 1.88 23.02
N ARG A 666 27.05 2.79 22.25
CA ARG A 666 27.17 2.84 20.79
C ARG A 666 28.53 3.36 20.36
N THR A 667 29.26 4.01 21.26
CA THR A 667 30.60 4.56 20.99
C THR A 667 31.73 3.56 21.24
N CYS A 668 31.41 2.35 21.68
CA CYS A 668 32.38 1.32 22.03
C CYS A 668 32.72 0.43 20.83
N ASP A 669 34.00 0.08 20.67
CA ASP A 669 34.41 -0.96 19.72
C ASP A 669 34.25 -2.35 20.34
N TRP A 670 33.04 -2.87 20.24
CA TRP A 670 32.70 -4.18 20.77
C TRP A 670 33.41 -5.35 20.07
N ARG A 671 34.15 -5.12 18.98
CA ARG A 671 34.99 -6.14 18.35
C ARG A 671 36.24 -6.41 19.16
N GLU A 672 36.70 -5.41 19.92
CA GLU A 672 37.88 -5.45 20.77
C GLU A 672 37.53 -5.78 22.24
N VAL A 673 36.29 -6.21 22.51
CA VAL A 673 35.87 -6.56 23.86
C VAL A 673 36.62 -7.80 24.35
N ALA A 674 37.22 -7.71 25.54
CA ALA A 674 38.01 -8.80 26.10
C ALA A 674 37.70 -9.01 27.58
N TRP A 675 37.75 -10.26 28.04
CA TRP A 675 37.68 -10.56 29.47
C TRP A 675 39.05 -10.30 30.11
N GLN A 676 39.09 -9.41 31.10
CA GLN A 676 40.29 -9.06 31.84
C GLN A 676 40.16 -9.56 33.29
N PRO A 677 40.92 -10.60 33.69
CA PRO A 677 41.00 -11.04 35.07
C PRO A 677 41.62 -9.96 35.96
N ASP A 678 41.22 -9.93 37.24
CA ASP A 678 41.62 -8.86 38.17
C ASP A 678 43.10 -8.94 38.61
N GLY A 679 43.73 -10.12 38.59
CA GLY A 679 45.08 -10.33 39.14
C GLY A 679 46.03 -11.20 38.31
N CYS A 680 45.61 -11.64 37.12
CA CYS A 680 46.39 -12.52 36.25
C CYS A 680 46.06 -12.24 34.77
N TYR A 681 46.77 -12.89 33.84
CA TYR A 681 46.42 -12.86 32.42
C TYR A 681 46.24 -14.26 31.84
N HIS A 682 45.38 -14.39 30.83
CA HIS A 682 45.25 -15.61 30.05
C HIS A 682 46.19 -15.52 28.84
N PRO A 683 47.27 -16.33 28.79
CA PRO A 683 48.12 -16.38 27.60
C PRO A 683 47.34 -16.99 26.43
N LEU A 684 47.63 -16.51 25.21
CA LEU A 684 47.21 -17.21 24.00
C LEU A 684 47.93 -18.56 23.93
N VAL A 685 47.16 -19.64 23.81
CA VAL A 685 47.72 -21.00 23.70
C VAL A 685 48.44 -21.14 22.36
N ASP A 686 49.69 -21.58 22.35
CA ASP A 686 50.42 -21.82 21.09
C ASP A 686 49.77 -22.95 20.29
N ARG A 687 49.86 -22.87 18.95
CA ARG A 687 49.18 -23.80 18.05
C ARG A 687 49.60 -25.28 18.28
N PRO A 688 50.89 -25.63 18.41
CA PRO A 688 51.28 -27.02 18.64
C PRO A 688 50.68 -27.59 19.93
N LEU A 689 50.67 -26.78 20.99
CA LEU A 689 50.07 -27.16 22.28
C LEU A 689 48.55 -27.30 22.17
N LEU A 690 47.89 -26.42 21.42
CA LEU A 690 46.46 -26.53 21.14
C LEU A 690 46.12 -27.79 20.32
N GLN A 691 46.91 -28.11 19.30
CA GLN A 691 46.72 -29.30 18.48
C GLN A 691 46.93 -30.59 19.29
N ASP A 692 47.94 -30.61 20.15
CA ASP A 692 48.17 -31.71 21.08
C ASP A 692 46.98 -31.89 22.03
N CYS A 693 46.56 -30.80 22.70
CA CYS A 693 45.38 -30.78 23.57
C CYS A 693 44.12 -31.27 22.85
N MET A 694 43.90 -30.90 21.59
CA MET A 694 42.71 -31.26 20.83
C MET A 694 42.76 -32.68 20.22
N THR A 695 43.88 -33.39 20.36
CA THR A 695 44.04 -34.75 19.82
C THR A 695 43.01 -35.71 20.41
N ASP A 696 42.33 -36.43 19.53
CA ASP A 696 41.27 -37.41 19.80
C ASP A 696 40.03 -36.85 20.54
N LYS A 697 39.92 -35.52 20.67
CA LYS A 697 38.78 -34.87 21.31
C LYS A 697 37.60 -34.69 20.36
N LYS A 698 36.40 -34.82 20.94
CA LYS A 698 35.10 -34.50 20.35
C LYS A 698 34.49 -33.31 21.05
N VAL A 699 34.37 -32.19 20.36
CA VAL A 699 33.77 -30.97 20.90
C VAL A 699 32.40 -30.73 20.27
N LEU A 700 31.37 -30.73 21.11
CA LEU A 700 29.97 -30.65 20.69
C LEU A 700 29.43 -29.28 21.11
N PHE A 701 29.14 -28.41 20.14
CA PHE A 701 28.55 -27.10 20.39
C PHE A 701 27.03 -27.16 20.24
N PHE A 702 26.30 -26.67 21.24
CA PHE A 702 24.85 -26.60 21.23
C PHE A 702 24.38 -25.20 21.60
N GLY A 703 23.82 -24.47 20.62
CA GLY A 703 23.48 -23.08 20.86
C GLY A 703 23.10 -22.28 19.63
N ASP A 704 23.01 -20.96 19.77
CA ASP A 704 22.71 -20.06 18.65
C ASP A 704 23.96 -19.71 17.83
N SER A 705 23.87 -18.66 17.02
CA SER A 705 24.97 -18.18 16.17
C SER A 705 26.24 -17.80 16.93
N THR A 706 26.15 -17.46 18.22
CA THR A 706 27.31 -17.14 19.08
C THR A 706 28.18 -18.36 19.30
N ASN A 707 27.57 -19.49 19.67
CA ASN A 707 28.27 -20.76 19.82
C ASN A 707 28.87 -21.24 18.50
N ARG A 708 28.20 -20.97 17.37
CA ARG A 708 28.75 -21.26 16.03
C ARG A 708 30.01 -20.43 15.74
N GLY A 709 30.02 -19.15 16.11
CA GLY A 709 31.21 -18.30 16.00
C GLY A 709 32.38 -18.82 16.83
N MET A 710 32.13 -19.22 18.10
CA MET A 710 33.15 -19.83 18.95
C MET A 710 33.70 -21.14 18.37
N MET A 711 32.82 -21.96 17.77
CA MET A 711 33.22 -23.18 17.08
C MET A 711 34.17 -22.87 15.91
N TYR A 712 33.80 -21.93 15.03
CA TYR A 712 34.64 -21.56 13.89
C TYR A 712 35.99 -20.99 14.31
N PHE A 713 36.02 -20.16 15.35
CA PHE A 713 37.27 -19.64 15.92
C PHE A 713 38.20 -20.79 16.40
N LEU A 714 37.65 -21.80 17.09
CA LEU A 714 38.43 -22.97 17.51
C LEU A 714 38.94 -23.77 16.31
N MET A 715 38.11 -23.98 15.29
CA MET A 715 38.48 -24.72 14.08
C MET A 715 39.64 -24.04 13.34
N GLU A 716 39.53 -22.73 13.11
CA GLU A 716 40.57 -21.92 12.47
C GLU A 716 41.88 -21.97 13.26
N ARG A 717 41.80 -21.82 14.59
CA ARG A 717 42.96 -21.88 15.49
C ARG A 717 43.71 -23.21 15.42
N VAL A 718 42.97 -24.32 15.34
CA VAL A 718 43.53 -25.68 15.27
C VAL A 718 44.08 -26.00 13.88
N ASN A 719 43.40 -25.62 12.81
CA ASN A 719 43.72 -26.03 11.43
C ASN A 719 44.43 -24.95 10.59
N SER A 720 44.71 -23.78 11.16
CA SER A 720 45.32 -22.59 10.54
C SER A 720 44.44 -21.78 9.59
N SER A 721 43.53 -22.44 8.86
CA SER A 721 42.56 -21.81 7.98
C SER A 721 41.15 -22.34 8.29
N LEU A 722 40.14 -21.53 7.94
CA LEU A 722 38.74 -21.93 7.98
C LEU A 722 38.28 -22.25 6.55
N GLU A 723 38.48 -23.49 6.11
CA GLU A 723 38.12 -23.92 4.75
C GLU A 723 36.59 -24.05 4.57
N ASP A 724 35.88 -24.52 5.60
CA ASP A 724 34.43 -24.72 5.58
C ASP A 724 33.72 -23.79 6.58
N TRP A 725 33.03 -22.76 6.07
CA TRP A 725 32.19 -21.87 6.87
C TRP A 725 30.85 -21.59 6.20
N GLY A 726 29.80 -21.34 6.99
CA GLY A 726 28.49 -21.00 6.44
C GLY A 726 27.43 -20.65 7.47
N LYS A 727 26.34 -20.02 7.02
CA LYS A 727 25.13 -19.84 7.82
C LYS A 727 24.37 -21.18 7.85
N ALA A 728 24.74 -22.07 8.77
CA ALA A 728 24.06 -23.35 8.93
C ALA A 728 22.99 -23.29 10.03
N HIS A 729 21.81 -23.78 9.69
CA HIS A 729 20.66 -23.95 10.58
C HIS A 729 20.43 -25.41 10.97
N ASP A 730 21.14 -26.34 10.33
CA ASP A 730 21.14 -27.78 10.60
C ASP A 730 22.30 -28.22 11.50
N THR A 731 22.29 -29.49 11.92
CA THR A 731 23.40 -30.07 12.69
C THR A 731 24.62 -30.32 11.80
N LEU A 732 25.73 -29.64 12.10
CA LEU A 732 27.03 -29.76 11.43
C LEU A 732 27.93 -30.77 12.15
N VAL A 733 28.75 -31.51 11.39
CA VAL A 733 29.78 -32.42 11.92
C VAL A 733 31.04 -32.33 11.06
N TYR A 734 32.13 -31.86 11.64
CA TYR A 734 33.46 -31.77 11.03
C TYR A 734 34.36 -32.87 11.60
N ARG A 735 34.94 -33.69 10.73
CA ARG A 735 35.76 -34.88 11.10
C ARG A 735 37.23 -34.77 10.68
N ASN A 736 37.56 -33.81 9.83
CA ASN A 736 38.86 -33.62 9.19
C ASN A 736 39.75 -32.60 9.91
N LEU A 737 39.40 -32.19 11.13
CA LEU A 737 40.17 -31.19 11.89
C LEU A 737 41.40 -31.85 12.53
N ASN A 738 42.49 -31.08 12.67
CA ASN A 738 43.72 -31.52 13.32
C ASN A 738 44.29 -32.82 12.70
N GLY A 739 44.35 -32.88 11.37
CA GLY A 739 44.77 -34.09 10.64
C GLY A 739 43.81 -35.27 10.81
N GLY A 740 42.52 -35.01 11.02
CA GLY A 740 41.50 -36.04 11.25
C GLY A 740 41.44 -36.58 12.68
N ARG A 741 42.21 -35.99 13.61
CA ARG A 741 42.24 -36.41 15.02
C ARG A 741 41.28 -35.64 15.91
N THR A 742 40.56 -34.65 15.39
CA THR A 742 39.59 -33.88 16.18
C THR A 742 38.24 -33.86 15.48
N LEU A 743 37.18 -34.13 16.24
CA LEU A 743 35.80 -34.00 15.77
C LEU A 743 35.13 -32.80 16.42
N VAL A 744 34.52 -31.95 15.61
CA VAL A 744 33.69 -30.84 16.10
C VAL A 744 32.30 -30.96 15.52
N SER A 745 31.27 -30.77 16.33
CA SER A 745 29.89 -30.78 15.87
C SER A 745 29.13 -29.59 16.42
N TYR A 746 28.09 -29.16 15.72
CA TYR A 746 27.27 -28.03 16.11
C TYR A 746 25.79 -28.28 15.82
N SER A 747 24.90 -27.84 16.68
CA SER A 747 23.46 -27.81 16.42
C SER A 747 22.83 -26.50 16.88
N TYR A 748 22.07 -25.86 15.99
CA TYR A 748 21.44 -24.57 16.24
C TYR A 748 20.22 -24.70 17.16
N TYR A 749 20.18 -23.92 18.23
CA TYR A 749 19.00 -23.76 19.09
C TYR A 749 18.95 -22.37 19.72
N PRO A 750 17.78 -21.71 19.80
CA PRO A 750 16.44 -22.12 19.34
C PRO A 750 16.20 -21.82 17.84
N GLN A 751 15.44 -22.67 17.15
CA GLN A 751 15.17 -22.50 15.71
C GLN A 751 14.01 -21.51 15.45
N PHE A 752 14.30 -20.21 15.55
CA PHE A 752 13.27 -19.15 15.50
C PHE A 752 12.56 -18.99 14.15
N TRP A 753 13.15 -19.46 13.05
CA TRP A 753 12.55 -19.42 11.72
C TRP A 753 11.40 -20.43 11.54
N LEU A 754 11.30 -21.44 12.41
CA LEU A 754 10.17 -22.37 12.37
C LEU A 754 8.97 -21.81 13.14
N GLU A 755 7.76 -22.19 12.72
CA GLU A 755 6.54 -21.94 13.50
C GLU A 755 6.64 -22.57 14.89
N LYS A 756 6.03 -21.94 15.91
CA LYS A 756 6.09 -22.40 17.31
C LYS A 756 5.72 -23.88 17.49
N LYS A 757 4.77 -24.40 16.70
CA LYS A 757 4.32 -25.80 16.73
C LYS A 757 5.31 -26.78 16.10
N ARG A 758 6.16 -26.32 15.17
CA ARG A 758 7.14 -27.12 14.43
C ARG A 758 8.55 -27.07 15.04
N ARG A 759 8.82 -26.16 15.98
CA ARG A 759 10.13 -26.02 16.63
C ARG A 759 10.48 -27.27 17.44
N PRO A 760 11.69 -27.85 17.28
CA PRO A 760 12.13 -28.93 18.14
C PRO A 760 12.29 -28.43 19.58
N THR A 761 11.97 -29.29 20.55
CA THR A 761 12.25 -29.02 21.96
C THR A 761 13.77 -29.04 22.22
N PHE A 762 14.22 -28.33 23.27
CA PHE A 762 15.62 -28.35 23.71
C PHE A 762 16.19 -29.77 23.84
N ARG A 763 15.40 -30.69 24.45
CA ARG A 763 15.78 -32.10 24.61
C ARG A 763 15.97 -32.80 23.26
N GLN A 764 15.02 -32.64 22.34
CA GLN A 764 15.11 -33.27 21.01
C GLN A 764 16.34 -32.79 20.25
N ALA A 765 16.58 -31.47 20.23
CA ALA A 765 17.72 -30.90 19.53
C ALA A 765 19.07 -31.36 20.14
N LEU A 766 19.16 -31.45 21.47
CA LEU A 766 20.35 -31.98 22.17
C LEU A 766 20.58 -33.47 21.85
N LEU A 767 19.53 -34.29 21.88
CA LEU A 767 19.65 -35.72 21.54
C LEU A 767 20.08 -35.94 20.09
N THR A 768 19.57 -35.14 19.14
CA THR A 768 20.00 -35.19 17.74
C THR A 768 21.49 -34.91 17.61
N LEU A 769 22.02 -33.89 18.30
CA LEU A 769 23.45 -33.57 18.32
C LEU A 769 24.28 -34.74 18.86
N LEU A 770 23.90 -35.28 20.02
CA LEU A 770 24.61 -36.41 20.65
C LEU A 770 24.60 -37.65 19.75
N ASN A 771 23.47 -37.96 19.12
CA ASN A 771 23.32 -39.13 18.27
C ASN A 771 24.15 -39.02 16.99
N ARG A 772 24.16 -37.85 16.34
CA ARG A 772 24.97 -37.60 15.13
C ARG A 772 26.49 -37.61 15.42
N SER A 773 26.88 -37.39 16.67
CA SER A 773 28.29 -37.29 17.08
C SER A 773 28.88 -38.58 17.62
N ARG A 774 28.11 -39.69 17.62
CA ARG A 774 28.57 -41.00 18.08
C ARG A 774 29.79 -41.50 17.28
N PRO A 775 30.66 -42.33 17.90
CA PRO A 775 30.59 -42.82 19.30
C PRO A 775 31.07 -41.76 20.31
N LEU A 776 30.42 -41.67 21.48
CA LEU A 776 30.82 -40.75 22.56
C LEU A 776 31.41 -41.54 23.74
N VAL A 777 32.41 -40.95 24.41
CA VAL A 777 33.06 -41.55 25.58
C VAL A 777 32.86 -40.64 26.78
N ASN A 778 32.50 -41.21 27.94
CA ASN A 778 32.38 -40.44 29.18
C ASN A 778 33.78 -40.20 29.80
N SER A 779 34.56 -39.33 29.17
CA SER A 779 35.88 -38.88 29.60
C SER A 779 36.14 -37.46 29.11
N GLU A 780 37.31 -36.90 29.44
CA GLU A 780 37.78 -35.60 28.95
C GLU A 780 37.98 -35.53 27.42
N LEU A 781 37.80 -36.66 26.71
CA LEU A 781 37.79 -36.70 25.26
C LEU A 781 36.46 -36.23 24.65
N THR A 782 35.38 -36.12 25.43
CA THR A 782 34.10 -35.57 24.96
C THR A 782 33.76 -34.30 25.72
N VAL A 783 33.72 -33.17 25.02
CA VAL A 783 33.41 -31.85 25.57
C VAL A 783 32.09 -31.37 24.99
N LEU A 784 31.12 -31.03 25.85
CA LEU A 784 29.85 -30.42 25.45
C LEU A 784 29.85 -28.94 25.85
N VAL A 785 29.72 -28.06 24.86
CA VAL A 785 29.63 -26.61 25.02
C VAL A 785 28.19 -26.18 24.76
N VAL A 786 27.47 -25.77 25.81
CA VAL A 786 26.08 -25.29 25.71
C VAL A 786 26.02 -23.81 26.03
N GLY A 787 25.45 -23.00 25.14
CA GLY A 787 25.44 -21.56 25.33
C GLY A 787 24.71 -20.79 24.24
N GLY A 788 24.41 -19.52 24.52
CA GLY A 788 23.72 -18.63 23.60
C GLY A 788 23.16 -17.41 24.32
N VAL A 789 22.74 -16.42 23.54
CA VAL A 789 22.28 -15.11 24.00
C VAL A 789 20.81 -15.18 24.38
N GLN A 790 20.50 -14.91 25.65
CA GLN A 790 19.15 -14.58 26.15
C GLN A 790 18.07 -15.68 26.04
N TRP A 791 18.42 -16.97 25.93
CA TRP A 791 17.43 -18.07 25.97
C TRP A 791 17.77 -19.22 26.95
N LEU A 792 19.04 -19.36 27.35
CA LEU A 792 19.46 -20.43 28.27
C LEU A 792 18.95 -20.13 29.69
N ASN A 793 18.38 -21.12 30.37
CA ASN A 793 17.81 -20.97 31.71
C ASN A 793 18.00 -22.25 32.54
N THR A 794 17.58 -22.22 33.80
CA THR A 794 17.74 -23.34 34.75
C THR A 794 17.05 -24.64 34.31
N ASN A 795 15.92 -24.55 33.60
CA ASN A 795 15.23 -25.74 33.06
C ASN A 795 16.04 -26.40 31.93
N HIS A 796 16.68 -25.61 31.09
CA HIS A 796 17.59 -26.11 30.06
C HIS A 796 18.78 -26.83 30.69
N LEU A 797 19.43 -26.25 31.71
CA LEU A 797 20.54 -26.88 32.42
C LEU A 797 20.14 -28.19 33.11
N ARG A 798 18.96 -28.24 33.72
CA ARG A 798 18.40 -29.48 34.28
C ARG A 798 18.21 -30.55 33.21
N THR A 799 17.71 -30.16 32.04
CA THR A 799 17.53 -31.06 30.90
C THR A 799 18.86 -31.62 30.38
N VAL A 800 19.91 -30.79 30.29
CA VAL A 800 21.27 -31.25 29.92
C VAL A 800 21.72 -32.35 30.87
N ARG A 801 21.63 -32.12 32.18
CA ARG A 801 22.01 -33.09 33.20
C ARG A 801 21.25 -34.41 33.05
N GLU A 802 19.94 -34.35 32.92
CA GLU A 802 19.10 -35.55 32.75
C GLU A 802 19.42 -36.34 31.49
N VAL A 803 19.69 -35.67 30.37
CA VAL A 803 20.06 -36.33 29.11
C VAL A 803 21.43 -37.00 29.24
N LEU A 804 22.42 -36.30 29.79
CA LEU A 804 23.77 -36.84 29.97
C LEU A 804 23.80 -38.02 30.96
N ASP A 805 23.03 -37.96 32.05
CA ASP A 805 22.97 -39.05 33.02
C ASP A 805 22.33 -40.31 32.42
N ARG A 806 21.32 -40.17 31.53
CA ARG A 806 20.76 -41.30 30.77
C ARG A 806 21.76 -41.88 29.76
N GLU A 807 22.54 -41.05 29.08
CA GLU A 807 23.57 -41.53 28.16
C GLU A 807 24.69 -42.28 28.89
N LYS A 808 25.07 -41.87 30.11
CA LYS A 808 26.04 -42.62 30.95
C LYS A 808 25.56 -44.05 31.23
N SER A 809 24.28 -44.24 31.57
CA SER A 809 23.69 -45.57 31.80
C SER A 809 23.71 -46.46 30.55
N ASN A 810 23.58 -45.88 29.36
CA ASN A 810 23.67 -46.59 28.09
C ASN A 810 25.12 -46.89 27.64
N ILE A 811 26.10 -46.11 28.09
CA ILE A 811 27.53 -46.35 27.82
C ILE A 811 28.09 -47.44 28.77
N SER A 812 27.64 -47.47 30.04
CA SER A 812 28.10 -48.46 31.02
C SER A 812 27.58 -49.88 30.77
N THR A 813 26.43 -50.04 30.10
CA THR A 813 25.82 -51.35 29.80
C THR A 813 26.52 -52.12 28.66
N LYS A 814 27.50 -51.51 27.98
CA LYS A 814 28.32 -52.15 26.94
C LYS A 814 29.73 -52.60 27.38
N ARG A 815 30.11 -52.45 28.66
CA ARG A 815 31.37 -53.03 29.18
C ARG A 815 31.12 -54.40 29.83
N THR A 816 31.37 -55.46 29.07
CA THR A 816 31.55 -56.82 29.58
C THR A 816 32.84 -56.92 30.42
N THR A 817 32.67 -57.44 31.64
CA THR A 817 33.63 -58.23 32.44
C THR A 817 35.13 -57.91 32.34
N THR A 818 35.67 -57.20 33.34
CA THR A 818 36.83 -57.63 34.17
C THR A 818 36.98 -56.68 35.38
N SER A 819 37.49 -57.24 36.47
CA SER A 819 37.45 -56.85 37.89
C SER A 819 38.16 -55.55 38.33
N SER A 820 37.42 -54.71 39.09
CA SER A 820 37.74 -54.00 40.37
C SER A 820 39.02 -53.13 40.57
N PRO A 821 39.08 -52.21 41.57
CA PRO A 821 38.19 -51.06 41.85
C PRO A 821 38.96 -49.76 42.24
N GLN A 822 38.19 -48.68 42.53
CA GLN A 822 38.56 -47.42 43.21
C GLN A 822 39.24 -46.30 42.39
N GLN A 823 38.55 -45.16 42.22
CA GLN A 823 38.83 -43.92 42.96
C GLN A 823 37.80 -42.81 42.69
N SER A 824 37.74 -41.88 43.65
CA SER A 824 36.70 -40.92 43.99
C SER A 824 36.38 -39.85 42.93
N ILE A 825 35.09 -39.55 42.77
CA ILE A 825 34.61 -38.30 42.16
C ILE A 825 34.45 -37.26 43.28
N MET A 826 35.36 -36.28 43.29
CA MET A 826 35.24 -35.06 44.08
C MET A 826 34.49 -34.04 43.22
N GLY A 827 33.23 -33.77 43.56
CA GLY A 827 32.46 -32.68 42.96
C GLY A 827 32.67 -31.41 43.77
N THR A 828 33.17 -30.36 43.14
CA THR A 828 33.18 -29.01 43.70
C THR A 828 32.27 -28.10 42.87
N ARG A 829 31.55 -27.24 43.62
CA ARG A 829 30.45 -26.36 43.24
C ARG A 829 30.82 -25.30 42.21
#